data_AF-A0A371DHJ8-F1
#
_entry.id   AF-A0A371DHJ8-F1
#
_cell.length_a   1.000
_cell.length_b   1.000
_cell.length_c   1.000
_cell.angle_alpha   90.00
_cell.angle_beta   90.00
_cell.angle_gamma   90.00
#
_symmetry.space_group_name_H-M   'P 1'
#
loop_
_entity.id
_entity.type
_entity.pdbx_description
1 polymer ?
#
loop_
_entity_poly.entity_id
_entity_poly.type
_entity_poly.pdbx_seq_one_letter_code
_entity_poly.pdbx_strand_id
1 'polypeptide(L)'
;MVSCRILSVAAASAVVFSVPRSFASAEPVSADAFGPSAFTAPGAFPTSLYRHYYNSPTATSAQPQPVISDPVTHEIYPFELTDPATIPKNDTKDPHILPPKASSGKLLEAAFQQVLSITSNPAFGTDNCARCQAALEAGKFLAMAAPDQGPALAVRVCEHFNFNKDCATQFGILSLGSVITQVIANADVGGLDGQMICSHFISGLCPLPPTTPLNLTGWFAKPKPDPLPVPKKASGKHLKVLHISDLHIDPRFATGAEANCTSGLCCRENNHNTQSPNQTVFPAPRYGAYLCDSPFSLVTAALQSIPVLSGTQKTGFDFTLYTGDLVSHDSENQLSRDYILYTETLVYDLFKRLLGTGPVYAALGNHDSYNQAQDSPHSLNGALAEQFSWNYDHVASLWQHEGWIPQSAVDLAKAHYAAYMVRRKDGLRVITLNTDLWYSANYFNYINMTNPDLSGMLRFLTDELQAAEDAGDSVWILGHVLTGWDGSNPLLNPTDLFYQIVDRFSPHVIKAIFWGHTHEDQVMIYYANNATSISAQTAGAVGWIGPSITPLTNLNSGFRVYEVDSGTFEIVDAHTWKSDVNTFPQLDGQLEFGPTYEYEYSTREAYGASISSWGPNDPLNATWWHHVTEAMEANSTLVTVFNTFQGKSSVRSPACAGDCVKAKICYIRSGSAPIAKQNCIQGFGSVQ
;
A
#
# COMPACT_ATOMS: atom_id res chain seq x y z
N MET A 1 33.75 -7.42 5.05
CA MET A 1 35.18 -7.44 4.67
C MET A 1 35.27 -7.52 3.16
N VAL A 2 36.08 -6.64 2.57
CA VAL A 2 36.29 -6.43 1.13
C VAL A 2 37.15 -7.54 0.54
N SER A 3 36.78 -8.10 -0.63
CA SER A 3 37.73 -8.30 -1.73
C SER A 3 37.02 -8.58 -3.06
N CYS A 4 37.72 -8.23 -4.13
CA CYS A 4 37.27 -7.92 -5.48
C CYS A 4 37.74 -9.01 -6.47
N ARG A 5 37.23 -8.94 -7.73
CA ARG A 5 37.72 -9.55 -9.00
C ARG A 5 37.33 -11.04 -9.26
N ILE A 6 36.97 -11.51 -10.46
CA ILE A 6 37.24 -11.12 -11.87
C ILE A 6 36.11 -11.65 -12.80
N LEU A 7 35.89 -10.94 -13.92
CA LEU A 7 35.06 -11.33 -15.08
C LEU A 7 35.51 -12.64 -15.76
N SER A 8 34.56 -13.42 -16.28
CA SER A 8 34.76 -14.25 -17.48
C SER A 8 33.50 -14.24 -18.35
N VAL A 9 33.69 -13.86 -19.61
CA VAL A 9 32.69 -13.76 -20.68
C VAL A 9 32.32 -15.16 -21.16
N ALA A 10 31.02 -15.46 -21.29
CA ALA A 10 30.53 -16.60 -22.05
C ALA A 10 29.35 -16.15 -22.93
N ALA A 11 29.56 -16.25 -24.24
CA ALA A 11 28.55 -15.99 -25.26
C ALA A 11 27.48 -17.09 -25.24
N ALA A 12 26.21 -16.71 -25.12
CA ALA A 12 25.08 -17.61 -25.28
C ALA A 12 24.43 -17.38 -26.64
N SER A 13 24.53 -18.39 -27.51
CA SER A 13 23.80 -18.46 -28.79
C SER A 13 22.31 -18.66 -28.52
N ALA A 14 21.48 -17.80 -29.11
CA ALA A 14 20.04 -17.94 -29.10
C ALA A 14 19.61 -19.16 -29.94
N VAL A 15 18.96 -20.13 -29.31
CA VAL A 15 18.23 -21.20 -29.99
C VAL A 15 16.74 -20.88 -29.84
N VAL A 16 16.13 -20.50 -30.96
CA VAL A 16 14.67 -20.31 -31.09
C VAL A 16 14.02 -21.68 -31.14
N PHE A 17 13.24 -22.04 -30.11
CA PHE A 17 12.36 -23.21 -30.16
C PHE A 17 10.97 -22.77 -30.62
N SER A 18 10.56 -23.25 -31.79
CA SER A 18 9.19 -23.17 -32.29
C SER A 18 8.36 -24.32 -31.71
N VAL A 19 7.28 -23.99 -31.00
CA VAL A 19 6.29 -24.96 -30.53
C VAL A 19 5.15 -25.05 -31.56
N PRO A 20 4.72 -26.24 -32.01
CA PRO A 20 3.66 -26.38 -32.99
C PRO A 20 2.27 -26.20 -32.36
N ARG A 21 1.45 -25.32 -32.97
CA ARG A 21 0.01 -25.18 -32.72
C ARG A 21 -0.75 -26.29 -33.43
N SER A 22 -1.44 -27.14 -32.69
CA SER A 22 -2.76 -27.63 -33.11
C SER A 22 -3.55 -28.11 -31.89
N PHE A 23 -4.63 -27.42 -31.51
CA PHE A 23 -5.84 -28.02 -30.94
C PHE A 23 -7.04 -27.11 -31.17
N ALA A 24 -8.20 -27.75 -31.19
CA ALA A 24 -9.43 -27.35 -31.85
C ALA A 24 -10.11 -26.10 -31.27
N SER A 25 -10.84 -25.43 -32.17
CA SER A 25 -11.66 -24.25 -31.94
C SER A 25 -12.77 -24.48 -30.90
N ALA A 26 -12.62 -23.86 -29.74
CA ALA A 26 -13.75 -23.26 -29.04
C ALA A 26 -13.89 -21.82 -29.55
N GLU A 27 -15.12 -21.38 -29.83
CA GLU A 27 -15.37 -19.99 -30.21
C GLU A 27 -14.86 -19.06 -29.10
N PRO A 28 -14.01 -18.05 -29.42
CA PRO A 28 -13.51 -17.13 -28.41
C PRO A 28 -14.66 -16.24 -27.93
N VAL A 29 -14.80 -16.12 -26.62
CA VAL A 29 -15.45 -14.97 -26.01
C VAL A 29 -14.69 -13.74 -26.53
N SER A 30 -15.45 -12.86 -27.16
CA SER A 30 -15.00 -11.76 -28.01
C SER A 30 -13.78 -11.00 -27.46
N ALA A 31 -12.70 -11.01 -28.23
CA ALA A 31 -11.58 -10.07 -28.12
C ALA A 31 -12.01 -8.61 -28.47
N ASP A 32 -13.30 -8.34 -28.72
CA ASP A 32 -13.84 -7.01 -29.02
C ASP A 32 -14.29 -6.24 -27.76
N ALA A 33 -14.14 -6.81 -26.55
CA ALA A 33 -14.54 -6.13 -25.33
C ALA A 33 -13.55 -5.04 -24.89
N PHE A 34 -12.24 -5.23 -25.11
CA PHE A 34 -11.19 -4.27 -24.74
C PHE A 34 -10.66 -3.50 -25.96
N GLY A 35 -9.85 -2.47 -25.70
CA GLY A 35 -9.20 -1.68 -26.74
C GLY A 35 -8.04 -2.44 -27.40
N PRO A 36 -7.11 -1.73 -28.08
CA PRO A 36 -5.94 -2.37 -28.66
C PRO A 36 -5.08 -3.05 -27.58
N SER A 37 -4.31 -4.08 -27.97
CA SER A 37 -3.42 -4.81 -27.05
C SER A 37 -2.25 -3.96 -26.55
N ALA A 38 -1.95 -2.84 -27.21
CA ALA A 38 -0.96 -1.87 -26.77
C ALA A 38 -1.36 -0.46 -27.20
N PHE A 39 -0.93 0.53 -26.42
CA PHE A 39 -1.14 1.94 -26.70
C PHE A 39 0.08 2.74 -26.27
N THR A 40 0.60 3.55 -27.19
CA THR A 40 1.70 4.48 -26.95
C THR A 40 1.10 5.84 -26.61
N ALA A 41 1.33 6.31 -25.38
CA ALA A 41 0.89 7.64 -24.98
C ALA A 41 1.59 8.72 -25.83
N PRO A 42 0.98 9.91 -26.03
CA PRO A 42 1.67 11.03 -26.66
C PRO A 42 2.92 11.43 -25.88
N GLY A 43 4.02 11.70 -26.59
CA GLY A 43 5.27 12.14 -25.95
C GLY A 43 5.23 13.59 -25.47
N ALA A 44 4.39 14.43 -26.06
CA ALA A 44 4.20 15.80 -25.63
C ALA A 44 3.27 15.83 -24.41
N PHE A 45 3.71 16.50 -23.35
CA PHE A 45 2.85 16.70 -22.19
C PHE A 45 1.61 17.53 -22.59
N PRO A 46 0.39 17.11 -22.23
CA PRO A 46 -0.84 17.81 -22.59
C PRO A 46 -0.96 19.12 -21.80
N THR A 47 -0.43 20.21 -22.36
CA THR A 47 -0.39 21.52 -21.70
C THR A 47 -1.77 22.08 -21.34
N SER A 48 -2.84 21.58 -21.96
CA SER A 48 -4.23 21.94 -21.65
C SER A 48 -4.77 21.40 -20.33
N LEU A 49 -4.05 20.50 -19.64
CA LEU A 49 -4.52 19.94 -18.36
C LEU A 49 -4.71 21.03 -17.30
N TYR A 50 -3.79 21.98 -17.22
CA TYR A 50 -3.82 23.12 -16.30
C TYR A 50 -3.68 24.44 -17.04
N ARG A 51 -4.24 25.51 -16.45
CA ARG A 51 -4.25 26.85 -17.07
C ARG A 51 -2.88 27.53 -17.03
N HIS A 52 -2.10 27.26 -16.00
CA HIS A 52 -0.81 27.91 -15.74
C HIS A 52 0.21 26.88 -15.24
N TYR A 53 1.49 27.12 -15.53
CA TYR A 53 2.63 26.30 -15.09
C TYR A 53 3.76 27.24 -14.64
N TYR A 54 4.52 26.83 -13.63
CA TYR A 54 5.68 27.58 -13.14
C TYR A 54 6.90 27.46 -14.08
N ASN A 55 6.97 26.39 -14.85
CA ASN A 55 7.95 26.18 -15.91
C ASN A 55 7.29 25.86 -17.26
N SER A 56 8.08 25.72 -18.32
CA SER A 56 7.53 25.33 -19.63
C SER A 56 7.12 23.84 -19.58
N PRO A 57 5.83 23.49 -19.67
CA PRO A 57 5.37 22.10 -19.57
C PRO A 57 5.78 21.25 -20.79
N THR A 58 6.32 21.85 -21.85
CA THR A 58 6.84 21.14 -23.02
C THR A 58 8.35 20.91 -22.96
N ALA A 59 9.04 21.40 -21.94
CA ALA A 59 10.47 21.17 -21.79
C ALA A 59 10.72 19.69 -21.48
N THR A 60 11.70 19.07 -22.16
CA THR A 60 12.13 17.70 -21.86
C THR A 60 13.18 17.66 -20.76
N SER A 61 13.83 18.79 -20.47
CA SER A 61 14.89 18.92 -19.47
C SER A 61 14.40 19.15 -18.04
N ALA A 62 13.09 19.32 -17.83
CA ALA A 62 12.47 19.52 -16.52
C ALA A 62 11.06 18.93 -16.54
N GLN A 63 10.57 18.41 -15.40
CA GLN A 63 9.20 17.92 -15.35
C GLN A 63 8.19 19.07 -15.34
N PRO A 64 6.99 18.92 -15.93
CA PRO A 64 5.94 19.95 -15.87
C PRO A 64 5.51 20.27 -14.43
N GLN A 65 5.47 21.55 -14.06
CA GLN A 65 5.05 22.02 -12.72
C GLN A 65 3.81 22.92 -12.84
N PRO A 66 2.58 22.35 -12.78
CA PRO A 66 1.35 23.13 -12.88
C PRO A 66 1.14 24.04 -11.66
N VAL A 67 0.46 25.17 -11.88
CA VAL A 67 -0.03 26.03 -10.79
C VAL A 67 -1.39 25.49 -10.32
N ILE A 68 -1.42 24.88 -9.14
CA ILE A 68 -2.62 24.27 -8.55
C ILE A 68 -3.25 25.23 -7.53
N SER A 69 -4.57 25.41 -7.63
CA SER A 69 -5.38 26.11 -6.63
C SER A 69 -6.21 25.10 -5.85
N ASP A 70 -6.16 25.17 -4.53
CA ASP A 70 -7.01 24.36 -3.65
C ASP A 70 -8.48 24.83 -3.77
N PRO A 71 -9.42 23.96 -4.21
CA PRO A 71 -10.83 24.33 -4.34
C PRO A 71 -11.56 24.46 -2.99
N VAL A 72 -11.00 23.94 -1.90
CA VAL A 72 -11.56 23.97 -0.53
C VAL A 72 -11.12 25.23 0.21
N THR A 73 -9.81 25.51 0.24
CA THR A 73 -9.29 26.72 0.92
C THR A 73 -9.29 27.96 0.04
N HIS A 74 -9.41 27.79 -1.28
CA HIS A 74 -9.31 28.85 -2.30
C HIS A 74 -7.92 29.52 -2.38
N GLU A 75 -6.86 28.87 -1.89
CA GLU A 75 -5.48 29.34 -2.00
C GLU A 75 -4.72 28.71 -3.18
N ILE A 76 -3.66 29.37 -3.65
CA ILE A 76 -2.74 28.83 -4.67
C ILE A 76 -1.51 28.27 -3.94
N TYR A 77 -1.17 27.01 -4.21
CA TYR A 77 0.00 26.38 -3.59
C TYR A 77 1.31 27.07 -4.06
N PRO A 78 2.21 27.46 -3.12
CA PRO A 78 3.46 28.14 -3.46
C PRO A 78 4.41 27.24 -4.25
N PHE A 79 5.17 27.83 -5.17
CA PHE A 79 6.08 27.12 -6.07
C PHE A 79 7.13 26.29 -5.32
N GLU A 80 7.62 26.81 -4.19
CA GLU A 80 8.66 26.24 -3.35
C GLU A 80 8.31 24.84 -2.82
N LEU A 81 7.02 24.48 -2.76
CA LEU A 81 6.60 23.12 -2.40
C LEU A 81 7.03 22.06 -3.43
N THR A 82 7.12 22.49 -4.70
CA THR A 82 7.37 21.63 -5.87
C THR A 82 8.72 21.89 -6.54
N ASP A 83 9.49 22.88 -6.07
CA ASP A 83 10.78 23.25 -6.66
C ASP A 83 11.87 22.23 -6.29
N PRO A 84 12.45 21.50 -7.27
CA PRO A 84 13.50 20.51 -7.00
C PRO A 84 14.77 21.13 -6.40
N ALA A 85 15.00 22.44 -6.58
CA ALA A 85 16.19 23.13 -6.09
C ALA A 85 16.08 23.58 -4.61
N THR A 86 14.87 23.64 -4.04
CA THR A 86 14.63 24.24 -2.71
C THR A 86 13.85 23.34 -1.75
N ILE A 87 14.16 22.04 -1.77
CA ILE A 87 13.58 21.04 -0.85
C ILE A 87 13.83 21.45 0.62
N PRO A 88 12.78 21.66 1.44
CA PRO A 88 12.92 22.02 2.85
C PRO A 88 13.71 20.96 3.63
N LYS A 89 14.49 21.42 4.62
CA LYS A 89 15.22 20.53 5.54
C LYS A 89 14.54 20.38 6.91
N ASN A 90 13.78 21.41 7.32
CA ASN A 90 13.06 21.50 8.58
C ASN A 90 11.72 22.20 8.35
N ASP A 91 10.63 21.70 8.92
CA ASP A 91 9.39 22.45 9.04
C ASP A 91 9.48 23.44 10.21
N THR A 92 9.39 24.73 9.87
CA THR A 92 9.43 25.86 10.83
C THR A 92 8.14 26.67 10.83
N LYS A 93 7.16 26.26 10.01
CA LYS A 93 5.98 27.05 9.66
C LYS A 93 4.76 26.61 10.47
N ASP A 94 4.66 25.33 10.79
CA ASP A 94 3.58 24.81 11.64
C ASP A 94 3.81 25.11 13.14
N PRO A 95 2.75 25.39 13.92
CA PRO A 95 2.88 25.81 15.30
C PRO A 95 3.33 24.68 16.24
N HIS A 96 4.50 24.88 16.86
CA HIS A 96 5.06 24.01 17.91
C HIS A 96 4.89 24.67 19.30
N ILE A 97 3.66 24.68 19.83
CA ILE A 97 3.32 25.41 21.07
C ILE A 97 3.44 24.51 22.31
N LEU A 98 4.20 24.96 23.32
CA LEU A 98 4.29 24.33 24.66
C LEU A 98 4.18 25.36 25.82
N PRO A 99 3.48 25.04 26.93
CA PRO A 99 3.44 25.84 28.18
C PRO A 99 4.39 25.31 29.31
N PRO A 100 4.61 26.01 30.46
CA PRO A 100 5.74 25.73 31.36
C PRO A 100 5.45 25.06 32.74
N LYS A 101 6.35 24.16 33.22
CA LYS A 101 7.00 24.10 34.59
C LYS A 101 7.99 22.92 34.82
N ALA A 102 8.98 23.14 35.72
CA ALA A 102 10.12 22.31 36.22
C ALA A 102 11.29 22.02 35.23
N SER A 103 12.56 21.98 35.71
CA SER A 103 13.75 21.99 34.82
C SER A 103 14.00 20.64 34.13
N SER A 104 13.55 20.55 32.88
CA SER A 104 13.60 19.42 31.96
C SER A 104 14.95 18.70 31.86
N GLY A 105 16.07 19.43 31.87
CA GLY A 105 17.42 18.84 31.77
C GLY A 105 17.82 17.91 32.92
N LYS A 106 17.29 18.12 34.13
CA LYS A 106 17.56 17.21 35.26
C LYS A 106 16.77 15.90 35.17
N LEU A 107 15.55 15.94 34.63
CA LEU A 107 14.73 14.76 34.42
C LEU A 107 15.28 13.91 33.26
N LEU A 108 15.74 14.56 32.18
CA LEU A 108 16.40 13.89 31.05
C LEU A 108 17.66 13.12 31.48
N GLU A 109 18.57 13.77 32.23
CA GLU A 109 19.82 13.12 32.62
C GLU A 109 19.57 11.97 33.61
N ALA A 110 18.61 12.10 34.53
CA ALA A 110 18.23 11.01 35.42
C ALA A 110 17.66 9.80 34.65
N ALA A 111 16.79 10.03 33.66
CA ALA A 111 16.22 8.97 32.83
C ALA A 111 17.30 8.28 31.97
N PHE A 112 18.18 9.05 31.32
CA PHE A 112 19.27 8.49 30.50
C PHE A 112 20.23 7.64 31.33
N GLN A 113 20.64 8.11 32.52
CA GLN A 113 21.50 7.32 33.42
C GLN A 113 20.79 6.05 33.93
N GLN A 114 19.47 6.09 34.14
CA GLN A 114 18.70 4.93 34.52
C GLN A 114 18.62 3.89 33.39
N VAL A 115 18.44 4.32 32.14
CA VAL A 115 18.51 3.46 30.94
C VAL A 115 19.89 2.78 30.83
N LEU A 116 20.98 3.55 30.96
CA LEU A 116 22.34 3.00 30.91
C LEU A 116 22.62 2.03 32.06
N SER A 117 22.12 2.35 33.26
CA SER A 117 22.27 1.50 34.43
C SER A 117 21.53 0.18 34.25
N ILE A 118 20.30 0.20 33.75
CA ILE A 118 19.47 -1.00 33.51
C ILE A 118 20.09 -1.89 32.44
N THR A 119 20.51 -1.32 31.31
CA THR A 119 21.08 -2.07 30.17
C THR A 119 22.42 -2.75 30.50
N SER A 120 23.17 -2.20 31.47
CA SER A 120 24.44 -2.76 31.95
C SER A 120 24.34 -3.54 33.27
N ASN A 121 23.15 -3.64 33.88
CA ASN A 121 22.97 -4.27 35.19
C ASN A 121 23.02 -5.82 35.09
N PRO A 122 23.92 -6.48 35.84
CA PRO A 122 24.02 -7.95 35.88
C PRO A 122 22.73 -8.66 36.35
N ALA A 123 21.84 -7.96 37.09
CA ALA A 123 20.57 -8.49 37.55
C ALA A 123 19.59 -8.82 36.40
N PHE A 124 19.72 -8.14 35.25
CA PHE A 124 18.99 -8.49 34.02
C PHE A 124 19.75 -9.53 33.16
N GLY A 125 20.83 -10.12 33.70
CA GLY A 125 21.54 -11.25 33.10
C GLY A 125 21.96 -11.01 31.65
N THR A 126 21.66 -11.97 30.77
CA THR A 126 21.81 -11.87 29.30
C THR A 126 20.46 -11.64 28.60
N ASP A 127 19.42 -11.22 29.33
CA ASP A 127 18.07 -11.06 28.79
C ASP A 127 17.90 -9.68 28.16
N ASN A 128 18.11 -9.65 26.84
CA ASN A 128 17.97 -8.43 26.03
C ASN A 128 16.55 -7.87 26.03
N CYS A 129 15.52 -8.72 26.21
CA CYS A 129 14.14 -8.29 26.21
C CYS A 129 13.80 -7.56 27.51
N ALA A 130 14.15 -8.17 28.65
CA ALA A 130 13.97 -7.54 29.97
C ALA A 130 14.73 -6.20 30.09
N ARG A 131 15.94 -6.12 29.52
CA ARG A 131 16.71 -4.86 29.46
C ARG A 131 16.00 -3.80 28.63
N CYS A 132 15.44 -4.18 27.48
CA CYS A 132 14.73 -3.26 26.61
C CYS A 132 13.46 -2.71 27.29
N GLN A 133 12.60 -3.58 27.82
CA GLN A 133 11.37 -3.15 28.51
C GLN A 133 11.66 -2.26 29.73
N ALA A 134 12.68 -2.62 30.54
CA ALA A 134 13.07 -1.80 31.68
C ALA A 134 13.68 -0.44 31.25
N ALA A 135 14.35 -0.37 30.09
CA ALA A 135 14.78 0.91 29.51
C ALA A 135 13.58 1.74 29.01
N LEU A 136 12.58 1.11 28.41
CA LEU A 136 11.35 1.79 27.99
C LEU A 136 10.58 2.36 29.19
N GLU A 137 10.58 1.69 30.35
CA GLU A 137 9.97 2.23 31.59
C GLU A 137 10.64 3.53 32.07
N ALA A 138 11.98 3.60 31.98
CA ALA A 138 12.69 4.85 32.26
C ALA A 138 12.36 5.94 31.21
N GLY A 139 12.21 5.54 29.94
CA GLY A 139 11.74 6.42 28.86
C GLY A 139 10.30 6.93 29.08
N LYS A 140 9.39 6.07 29.54
CA LYS A 140 8.00 6.40 29.86
C LYS A 140 7.90 7.40 31.00
N PHE A 141 8.68 7.21 32.06
CA PHE A 141 8.76 8.21 33.13
C PHE A 141 9.15 9.59 32.59
N LEU A 142 10.15 9.67 31.70
CA LEU A 142 10.55 10.93 31.09
C LEU A 142 9.45 11.48 30.16
N ALA A 143 8.88 10.65 29.29
CA ALA A 143 7.84 11.06 28.35
C ALA A 143 6.60 11.63 29.07
N MET A 144 6.27 11.10 30.25
CA MET A 144 5.19 11.62 31.08
C MET A 144 5.59 12.86 31.89
N ALA A 145 6.82 12.92 32.43
CA ALA A 145 7.24 13.98 33.34
C ALA A 145 7.81 15.22 32.64
N ALA A 146 8.41 15.06 31.46
CA ALA A 146 9.03 16.09 30.61
C ALA A 146 8.95 15.67 29.13
N PRO A 147 7.74 15.66 28.53
CA PRO A 147 7.52 15.17 27.15
C PRO A 147 8.36 15.90 26.10
N ASP A 148 8.72 17.16 26.31
CA ASP A 148 9.61 17.94 25.45
C ASP A 148 11.02 17.33 25.32
N GLN A 149 11.43 16.51 26.30
CA GLN A 149 12.71 15.80 26.30
C GLN A 149 12.63 14.40 25.70
N GLY A 150 11.43 13.89 25.40
CA GLY A 150 11.24 12.59 24.78
C GLY A 150 11.97 12.43 23.44
N PRO A 151 11.85 13.37 22.49
CA PRO A 151 12.61 13.34 21.23
C PRO A 151 14.12 13.37 21.47
N ALA A 152 14.60 14.21 22.39
CA ALA A 152 16.02 14.28 22.73
C ALA A 152 16.55 12.97 23.32
N LEU A 153 15.76 12.28 24.14
CA LEU A 153 16.09 10.95 24.63
C LEU A 153 16.15 9.93 23.50
N ALA A 154 15.17 9.93 22.59
CA ALA A 154 15.14 9.02 21.43
C ALA A 154 16.39 9.18 20.55
N VAL A 155 16.79 10.42 20.26
CA VAL A 155 18.05 10.73 19.55
C VAL A 155 19.27 10.18 20.30
N ARG A 156 19.42 10.50 21.60
CA ARG A 156 20.57 10.03 22.40
C ARG A 156 20.67 8.51 22.46
N VAL A 157 19.54 7.82 22.59
CA VAL A 157 19.47 6.35 22.59
C VAL A 157 19.88 5.80 21.23
N CYS A 158 19.32 6.35 20.14
CA CYS A 158 19.68 5.96 18.79
C CYS A 158 21.17 6.13 18.50
N GLU A 159 21.77 7.26 18.87
CA GLU A 159 23.21 7.55 18.65
C GLU A 159 24.09 6.61 19.46
N HIS A 160 23.72 6.35 20.72
CA HIS A 160 24.49 5.49 21.60
C HIS A 160 24.56 4.04 21.10
N PHE A 161 23.44 3.51 20.60
CA PHE A 161 23.35 2.14 20.11
C PHE A 161 23.54 2.01 18.58
N ASN A 162 23.74 3.14 17.89
CA ASN A 162 23.89 3.22 16.44
C ASN A 162 22.73 2.55 15.67
N PHE A 163 21.48 2.84 16.08
CA PHE A 163 20.27 2.30 15.43
C PHE A 163 19.99 2.95 14.08
N ASN A 164 20.42 4.19 13.87
CA ASN A 164 20.33 4.90 12.59
C ASN A 164 21.59 5.75 12.39
N LYS A 165 21.95 6.01 11.14
CA LYS A 165 23.08 6.87 10.78
C LYS A 165 22.80 8.36 11.01
N ASP A 166 21.53 8.77 10.96
CA ASP A 166 21.08 10.14 11.19
C ASP A 166 19.93 10.18 12.20
N CYS A 167 20.28 9.89 13.46
CA CYS A 167 19.34 9.82 14.56
C CYS A 167 18.61 11.14 14.81
N ALA A 168 19.29 12.29 14.65
CA ALA A 168 18.73 13.61 14.91
C ALA A 168 17.60 13.95 13.92
N THR A 169 17.79 13.65 12.64
CA THR A 169 16.77 13.86 11.60
C THR A 169 15.60 12.88 11.75
N GLN A 170 15.88 11.60 12.05
CA GLN A 170 14.83 10.58 12.14
C GLN A 170 13.98 10.69 13.41
N PHE A 171 14.62 10.88 14.56
CA PHE A 171 13.99 10.77 15.88
C PHE A 171 13.90 12.11 16.63
N GLY A 172 14.29 13.20 15.98
CA GLY A 172 14.13 14.55 16.52
C GLY A 172 12.66 14.98 16.60
N ILE A 173 12.44 16.15 17.21
CA ILE A 173 11.09 16.69 17.44
C ILE A 173 10.34 17.03 16.14
N LEU A 174 11.06 17.30 15.05
CA LEU A 174 10.52 17.66 13.74
C LEU A 174 10.21 16.43 12.85
N SER A 175 10.20 15.23 13.43
CA SER A 175 9.98 13.95 12.74
C SER A 175 9.30 12.97 13.72
N LEU A 176 9.75 11.71 13.80
CA LEU A 176 9.12 10.67 14.62
C LEU A 176 9.28 10.87 16.14
N GLY A 177 10.16 11.76 16.60
CA GLY A 177 10.43 11.92 18.03
C GLY A 177 9.19 12.27 18.86
N SER A 178 8.31 13.10 18.30
CA SER A 178 7.03 13.46 18.95
C SER A 178 6.10 12.26 19.03
N VAL A 179 5.96 11.49 17.95
CA VAL A 179 5.14 10.26 17.88
C VAL A 179 5.65 9.20 18.87
N ILE A 180 6.96 8.91 18.87
CA ILE A 180 7.56 7.95 19.80
C ILE A 180 7.30 8.37 21.25
N THR A 181 7.42 9.66 21.55
CA THR A 181 7.15 10.18 22.90
C THR A 181 5.70 9.95 23.31
N GLN A 182 4.74 10.23 22.42
CA GLN A 182 3.32 9.98 22.67
C GLN A 182 3.05 8.49 22.92
N VAL A 183 3.60 7.60 22.09
CA VAL A 183 3.40 6.16 22.21
C VAL A 183 3.99 5.63 23.51
N ILE A 184 5.25 5.97 23.82
CA ILE A 184 5.91 5.53 25.05
C ILE A 184 5.21 6.04 26.32
N ALA A 185 4.60 7.24 26.28
CA ALA A 185 3.81 7.76 27.39
C ALA A 185 2.51 6.96 27.63
N ASN A 186 1.89 6.43 26.59
CA ASN A 186 0.58 5.79 26.65
C ASN A 186 0.60 4.25 26.63
N ALA A 187 1.68 3.64 26.12
CA ALA A 187 1.83 2.20 26.00
C ALA A 187 2.14 1.51 27.35
N ASP A 188 1.74 0.25 27.50
CA ASP A 188 2.19 -0.64 28.57
C ASP A 188 3.61 -1.16 28.29
N VAL A 189 4.60 -0.28 28.45
CA VAL A 189 5.99 -0.55 28.05
C VAL A 189 6.70 -1.62 28.90
N GLY A 190 6.18 -1.94 30.09
CA GLY A 190 6.62 -3.07 30.89
C GLY A 190 5.93 -4.40 30.51
N GLY A 191 4.84 -4.34 29.74
CA GLY A 191 4.02 -5.48 29.33
C GLY A 191 4.11 -5.79 27.83
N LEU A 192 2.96 -6.18 27.26
CA LEU A 192 2.87 -6.67 25.87
C LEU A 192 3.28 -5.60 24.84
N ASP A 193 2.83 -4.37 25.04
CA ASP A 193 3.14 -3.24 24.15
C ASP A 193 4.67 -3.02 24.08
N GLY A 194 5.33 -2.98 25.24
CA GLY A 194 6.79 -2.87 25.31
C GLY A 194 7.53 -4.03 24.69
N GLN A 195 7.05 -5.26 24.87
CA GLN A 195 7.64 -6.44 24.22
C GLN A 195 7.56 -6.32 22.69
N MET A 196 6.41 -5.89 22.15
CA MET A 196 6.20 -5.69 20.72
C MET A 196 7.07 -4.54 20.17
N ILE A 197 7.16 -3.42 20.88
CA ILE A 197 8.05 -2.29 20.51
C ILE A 197 9.51 -2.77 20.45
N CYS A 198 9.96 -3.50 21.47
CA CYS A 198 11.31 -4.07 21.52
C CYS A 198 11.57 -5.14 20.45
N SER A 199 10.55 -5.92 20.09
CA SER A 199 10.63 -6.93 19.03
C SER A 199 10.71 -6.29 17.65
N HIS A 200 9.91 -5.27 17.38
CA HIS A 200 9.76 -4.70 16.04
C HIS A 200 10.74 -3.56 15.77
N PHE A 201 10.77 -2.53 16.62
CA PHE A 201 11.52 -1.30 16.36
C PHE A 201 12.96 -1.34 16.90
N ILE A 202 13.25 -2.15 17.91
CA ILE A 202 14.56 -2.20 18.55
C ILE A 202 15.29 -3.49 18.19
N SER A 203 15.58 -3.69 16.90
CA SER A 203 16.45 -4.77 16.39
C SER A 203 16.10 -6.20 16.88
N GLY A 204 14.83 -6.51 17.16
CA GLY A 204 14.43 -7.83 17.63
C GLY A 204 14.94 -8.20 19.02
N LEU A 205 15.15 -7.22 19.93
CA LEU A 205 15.63 -7.49 21.29
C LEU A 205 14.67 -8.36 22.11
N CYS A 206 13.39 -8.36 21.76
CA CYS A 206 12.39 -9.29 22.29
C CYS A 206 11.94 -10.30 21.22
N PRO A 207 11.57 -11.53 21.61
CA PRO A 207 10.88 -12.44 20.72
C PRO A 207 9.49 -11.89 20.38
N LEU A 208 9.04 -12.11 19.14
CA LEU A 208 7.69 -11.79 18.71
C LEU A 208 6.68 -12.57 19.57
N PRO A 209 5.79 -11.90 20.33
CA PRO A 209 4.68 -12.53 21.02
C PRO A 209 3.78 -13.33 20.06
N PRO A 210 3.18 -14.44 20.53
CA PRO A 210 2.16 -15.14 19.77
C PRO A 210 0.90 -14.27 19.62
N THR A 211 0.09 -14.56 18.59
CA THR A 211 -1.23 -13.95 18.42
C THR A 211 -2.09 -14.17 19.66
N THR A 212 -2.73 -13.09 20.13
CA THR A 212 -3.58 -13.15 21.32
C THR A 212 -4.89 -13.86 20.99
N PRO A 213 -5.36 -14.82 21.81
CA PRO A 213 -6.64 -15.47 21.59
C PRO A 213 -7.79 -14.46 21.56
N LEU A 214 -8.60 -14.48 20.50
CA LEU A 214 -9.74 -13.58 20.35
C LEU A 214 -10.92 -14.01 21.25
N ASN A 215 -11.56 -13.03 21.88
CA ASN A 215 -12.87 -13.21 22.51
C ASN A 215 -13.95 -12.63 21.60
N LEU A 216 -14.62 -13.50 20.83
CA LEU A 216 -15.68 -13.11 19.90
C LEU A 216 -17.09 -13.16 20.55
N THR A 217 -17.18 -13.39 21.86
CA THR A 217 -18.46 -13.45 22.56
C THR A 217 -19.19 -12.12 22.44
N GLY A 218 -20.34 -12.12 21.78
CA GLY A 218 -21.12 -10.90 21.55
C GLY A 218 -20.55 -9.97 20.47
N TRP A 219 -19.49 -10.36 19.74
CA TRP A 219 -18.94 -9.55 18.65
C TRP A 219 -19.87 -9.52 17.43
N PHE A 220 -20.42 -10.67 17.06
CA PHE A 220 -21.35 -10.78 15.93
C PHE A 220 -22.79 -10.74 16.42
N ALA A 221 -23.60 -9.86 15.83
CA ALA A 221 -25.02 -9.73 16.18
C ALA A 221 -25.82 -10.99 15.81
N LYS A 222 -25.44 -11.66 14.72
CA LYS A 222 -26.05 -12.92 14.26
C LYS A 222 -24.95 -13.94 13.94
N PRO A 223 -25.20 -15.25 14.12
CA PRO A 223 -24.27 -16.29 13.65
C PRO A 223 -24.26 -16.38 12.12
N LYS A 224 -23.22 -17.01 11.55
CA LYS A 224 -23.17 -17.32 10.11
C LYS A 224 -24.39 -18.18 9.75
N PRO A 225 -25.18 -17.85 8.71
CA PRO A 225 -26.33 -18.67 8.35
C PRO A 225 -25.93 -20.11 7.99
N ASP A 226 -26.69 -21.08 8.51
CA ASP A 226 -26.56 -22.50 8.16
C ASP A 226 -27.96 -23.11 7.92
N PRO A 227 -28.32 -23.48 6.68
CA PRO A 227 -27.51 -23.38 5.46
C PRO A 227 -27.29 -21.92 5.02
N LEU A 228 -26.25 -21.70 4.21
CA LEU A 228 -26.01 -20.40 3.58
C LEU A 228 -27.21 -19.96 2.71
N PRO A 229 -27.46 -18.65 2.58
CA PRO A 229 -28.49 -18.14 1.68
C PRO A 229 -28.24 -18.57 0.24
N VAL A 230 -29.33 -18.70 -0.54
CA VAL A 230 -29.24 -19.02 -1.97
C VAL A 230 -28.36 -17.97 -2.68
N PRO A 231 -27.30 -18.38 -3.39
CA PRO A 231 -26.46 -17.44 -4.11
C PRO A 231 -27.25 -16.59 -5.10
N LYS A 232 -26.84 -15.33 -5.28
CA LYS A 232 -27.38 -14.46 -6.33
C LYS A 232 -27.11 -15.11 -7.70
N LYS A 233 -28.03 -14.93 -8.64
CA LYS A 233 -27.87 -15.45 -10.00
C LYS A 233 -27.04 -14.47 -10.83
N ALA A 234 -26.08 -15.01 -11.57
CA ALA A 234 -25.34 -14.25 -12.57
C ALA A 234 -26.30 -13.61 -13.58
N SER A 235 -26.07 -12.35 -13.91
CA SER A 235 -26.85 -11.64 -14.91
C SER A 235 -26.33 -11.90 -16.33
N GLY A 236 -25.06 -12.31 -16.45
CA GLY A 236 -24.36 -12.47 -17.73
C GLY A 236 -23.95 -11.14 -18.37
N LYS A 237 -24.15 -10.02 -17.68
CA LYS A 237 -23.68 -8.69 -18.09
C LYS A 237 -22.50 -8.27 -17.24
N HIS A 238 -21.40 -7.91 -17.87
CA HIS A 238 -20.17 -7.57 -17.17
C HIS A 238 -20.01 -6.05 -16.99
N LEU A 239 -19.66 -5.65 -15.78
CA LEU A 239 -19.15 -4.32 -15.47
C LEU A 239 -17.64 -4.30 -15.70
N LYS A 240 -17.10 -3.15 -16.08
CA LYS A 240 -15.66 -2.89 -16.11
C LYS A 240 -15.28 -2.02 -14.93
N VAL A 241 -14.42 -2.55 -14.06
CA VAL A 241 -13.97 -1.88 -12.86
C VAL A 241 -12.46 -1.72 -12.90
N LEU A 242 -11.99 -0.48 -12.87
CA LEU A 242 -10.57 -0.16 -12.82
C LEU A 242 -10.05 -0.28 -11.39
N HIS A 243 -8.85 -0.80 -11.20
CA HIS A 243 -8.12 -0.76 -9.93
C HIS A 243 -6.75 -0.14 -10.19
N ILE A 244 -6.57 1.04 -9.60
CA ILE A 244 -5.31 1.77 -9.53
C ILE A 244 -4.80 1.69 -8.09
N SER A 245 -3.51 1.49 -7.91
CA SER A 245 -2.87 1.53 -6.60
C SER A 245 -1.47 2.15 -6.72
N ASP A 246 -0.95 2.69 -5.62
CA ASP A 246 0.46 3.05 -5.43
C ASP A 246 0.98 3.90 -6.61
N LEU A 247 0.40 5.10 -6.74
CA LEU A 247 0.85 6.07 -7.75
C LEU A 247 2.23 6.59 -7.39
N HIS A 248 2.40 6.94 -6.11
CA HIS A 248 3.54 7.68 -5.59
C HIS A 248 4.00 8.74 -6.58
N ILE A 249 3.12 9.71 -6.85
CA ILE A 249 3.52 10.83 -7.69
C ILE A 249 4.64 11.58 -6.97
N ASP A 250 5.68 11.88 -7.73
CA ASP A 250 6.83 12.64 -7.28
C ASP A 250 6.82 14.04 -7.92
N PRO A 251 6.17 15.04 -7.29
CA PRO A 251 6.22 16.44 -7.70
C PRO A 251 7.62 17.06 -7.78
N ARG A 252 8.62 16.45 -7.15
CA ARG A 252 10.01 16.96 -7.08
C ARG A 252 10.99 16.12 -7.89
N PHE A 253 10.51 15.19 -8.72
CA PHE A 253 11.32 14.39 -9.63
C PHE A 253 12.14 15.31 -10.57
N ALA A 254 13.43 15.03 -10.69
CA ALA A 254 14.36 15.80 -11.50
C ALA A 254 14.91 14.98 -12.68
N THR A 255 14.44 15.28 -13.89
CA THR A 255 14.95 14.65 -15.12
C THR A 255 16.45 14.87 -15.25
N GLY A 256 17.20 13.79 -15.52
CA GLY A 256 18.66 13.82 -15.63
C GLY A 256 19.42 13.75 -14.29
N ALA A 257 18.75 13.80 -13.13
CA ALA A 257 19.36 13.53 -11.84
C ALA A 257 19.83 12.06 -11.71
N GLU A 258 20.52 11.69 -10.63
CA GLU A 258 20.99 10.31 -10.46
C GLU A 258 19.82 9.35 -10.19
N ALA A 259 19.62 8.39 -11.09
CA ALA A 259 18.62 7.33 -10.97
C ALA A 259 19.18 6.01 -10.40
N ASN A 260 20.49 5.92 -10.15
CA ASN A 260 21.15 4.81 -9.47
C ASN A 260 21.87 5.28 -8.20
N CYS A 261 21.13 5.98 -7.34
CA CYS A 261 21.60 6.53 -6.06
C CYS A 261 21.73 5.44 -4.98
N THR A 262 22.28 5.81 -3.81
CA THR A 262 22.47 4.86 -2.69
C THR A 262 21.33 4.87 -1.66
N SER A 263 20.47 5.90 -1.63
CA SER A 263 19.49 6.19 -0.57
C SER A 263 18.05 5.70 -0.82
N GLY A 264 17.78 5.00 -1.92
CA GLY A 264 16.50 4.33 -2.18
C GLY A 264 15.51 5.14 -3.03
N LEU A 265 15.23 6.40 -2.67
CA LEU A 265 14.45 7.32 -3.51
C LEU A 265 15.39 8.16 -4.39
N CYS A 266 15.70 7.67 -5.59
CA CYS A 266 16.59 8.34 -6.53
C CYS A 266 15.85 9.39 -7.38
N CYS A 267 16.46 9.83 -8.49
CA CYS A 267 15.89 10.83 -9.41
C CYS A 267 15.56 12.19 -8.77
N ARG A 268 16.28 12.55 -7.70
CA ARG A 268 16.19 13.86 -7.03
C ARG A 268 17.56 14.53 -7.07
N GLU A 269 17.59 15.86 -7.13
CA GLU A 269 18.86 16.62 -7.17
C GLU A 269 19.68 16.47 -5.89
N ASN A 270 19.03 16.21 -4.75
CA ASN A 270 19.68 16.02 -3.45
C ASN A 270 20.18 14.58 -3.21
N ASN A 271 19.91 13.64 -4.11
CA ASN A 271 20.33 12.25 -4.00
C ASN A 271 21.37 11.89 -5.06
N HIS A 272 22.37 11.12 -4.65
CA HIS A 272 23.49 10.74 -5.50
C HIS A 272 23.97 9.33 -5.18
N ASN A 273 24.78 8.78 -6.08
CA ASN A 273 25.50 7.55 -5.82
C ASN A 273 26.73 7.88 -4.97
N THR A 274 26.84 7.28 -3.79
CA THR A 274 27.94 7.53 -2.84
C THR A 274 29.33 7.16 -3.39
N GLN A 275 29.39 6.31 -4.43
CA GLN A 275 30.62 5.98 -5.14
C GLN A 275 31.01 7.00 -6.22
N SER A 276 30.07 7.87 -6.62
CA SER A 276 30.25 8.91 -7.63
C SER A 276 29.46 10.19 -7.29
N PRO A 277 29.69 10.82 -6.13
CA PRO A 277 28.84 11.88 -5.60
C PRO A 277 28.77 13.15 -6.45
N ASN A 278 29.76 13.36 -7.33
CA ASN A 278 29.85 14.54 -8.21
C ASN A 278 29.57 14.20 -9.69
N GLN A 279 29.07 13.00 -9.98
CA GLN A 279 28.82 12.56 -11.35
C GLN A 279 27.60 11.65 -11.40
N THR A 280 26.62 12.05 -12.22
CA THR A 280 25.49 11.20 -12.60
C THR A 280 25.98 10.01 -13.42
N VAL A 281 25.79 8.80 -12.90
CA VAL A 281 26.13 7.52 -13.56
C VAL A 281 24.97 7.06 -14.43
N PHE A 282 23.74 7.18 -13.92
CA PHE A 282 22.54 6.88 -14.68
C PHE A 282 21.58 8.07 -14.61
N PRO A 283 21.45 8.87 -15.69
CA PRO A 283 20.56 10.02 -15.68
C PRO A 283 19.10 9.55 -15.66
N ALA A 284 18.31 10.17 -14.79
CA ALA A 284 16.90 9.91 -14.60
C ALA A 284 16.10 10.15 -15.89
N PRO A 285 15.49 9.11 -16.48
CA PRO A 285 14.64 9.26 -17.65
C PRO A 285 13.38 10.06 -17.33
N ARG A 286 12.81 10.75 -18.32
CA ARG A 286 11.62 11.60 -18.14
C ARG A 286 10.39 10.88 -17.58
N TYR A 287 10.30 9.57 -17.80
CA TYR A 287 9.18 8.73 -17.37
C TYR A 287 9.52 7.83 -16.17
N GLY A 288 10.66 8.05 -15.51
CA GLY A 288 11.04 7.33 -14.29
C GLY A 288 12.04 6.21 -14.53
N ALA A 289 12.44 5.56 -13.43
CA ALA A 289 13.40 4.46 -13.39
C ALA A 289 13.10 3.58 -12.17
N TYR A 290 13.70 2.38 -12.13
CA TYR A 290 13.44 1.37 -11.10
C TYR A 290 13.70 1.77 -9.65
N LEU A 291 14.51 2.80 -9.40
CA LEU A 291 14.79 3.31 -8.05
C LEU A 291 14.14 4.68 -7.80
N CYS A 292 13.10 5.00 -8.56
CA CYS A 292 12.46 6.31 -8.51
C CYS A 292 10.95 6.16 -8.47
N ASP A 293 10.31 7.08 -7.74
CA ASP A 293 8.88 7.25 -7.80
C ASP A 293 8.40 7.88 -9.11
N SER A 294 7.09 7.92 -9.31
CA SER A 294 6.48 8.27 -10.57
C SER A 294 6.61 9.77 -10.86
N PRO A 295 7.37 10.19 -11.89
CA PRO A 295 7.29 11.58 -12.34
C PRO A 295 5.89 11.87 -12.89
N PHE A 296 5.53 13.14 -12.94
CA PHE A 296 4.21 13.55 -13.39
C PHE A 296 3.90 13.09 -14.84
N SER A 297 4.94 13.01 -15.66
CA SER A 297 4.86 12.51 -17.04
C SER A 297 4.45 11.03 -17.11
N LEU A 298 4.92 10.18 -16.18
CA LEU A 298 4.55 8.76 -16.15
C LEU A 298 3.09 8.58 -15.73
N VAL A 299 2.68 9.25 -14.64
CA VAL A 299 1.29 9.20 -14.14
C VAL A 299 0.32 9.64 -15.23
N THR A 300 0.62 10.75 -15.91
CA THR A 300 -0.22 11.26 -17.00
C THR A 300 -0.29 10.28 -18.18
N ALA A 301 0.85 9.71 -18.59
CA ALA A 301 0.89 8.73 -19.67
C ALA A 301 0.09 7.46 -19.33
N ALA A 302 0.14 7.00 -18.08
CA ALA A 302 -0.66 5.87 -17.61
C ALA A 302 -2.15 6.17 -17.70
N LEU A 303 -2.58 7.30 -17.12
CA LEU A 303 -3.99 7.71 -17.08
C LEU A 303 -4.57 7.98 -18.47
N GLN A 304 -3.78 8.46 -19.43
CA GLN A 304 -4.20 8.58 -20.84
C GLN A 304 -4.36 7.21 -21.53
N SER A 305 -3.53 6.23 -21.16
CA SER A 305 -3.53 4.91 -21.77
C SER A 305 -4.72 4.05 -21.30
N ILE A 306 -5.08 4.16 -20.02
CA ILE A 306 -6.09 3.31 -19.37
C ILE A 306 -7.43 3.29 -20.12
N PRO A 307 -8.10 4.42 -20.42
CA PRO A 307 -9.41 4.38 -21.08
C PRO A 307 -9.36 3.84 -22.51
N VAL A 308 -8.23 4.03 -23.20
CA VAL A 308 -8.04 3.54 -24.57
C VAL A 308 -7.87 2.02 -24.55
N LEU A 309 -6.93 1.51 -23.74
CA LEU A 309 -6.64 0.08 -23.62
C LEU A 309 -7.81 -0.72 -23.06
N SER A 310 -8.55 -0.13 -22.10
CA SER A 310 -9.71 -0.79 -21.51
C SER A 310 -10.99 -0.68 -22.36
N GLY A 311 -10.96 0.08 -23.47
CA GLY A 311 -12.12 0.33 -24.31
C GLY A 311 -13.21 1.15 -23.61
N THR A 312 -12.87 1.96 -22.61
CA THR A 312 -13.81 2.78 -21.81
C THR A 312 -13.76 4.28 -22.16
N GLN A 313 -12.93 4.71 -23.11
CA GLN A 313 -12.80 6.12 -23.50
C GLN A 313 -14.14 6.83 -23.79
N LYS A 314 -15.14 6.12 -24.31
CA LYS A 314 -16.47 6.68 -24.64
C LYS A 314 -17.50 6.56 -23.53
N THR A 315 -17.38 5.55 -22.66
CA THR A 315 -18.41 5.18 -21.69
C THR A 315 -18.01 5.48 -20.24
N GLY A 316 -16.71 5.68 -19.99
CA GLY A 316 -16.13 5.58 -18.65
C GLY A 316 -16.14 4.14 -18.12
N PHE A 317 -15.53 3.96 -16.95
CA PHE A 317 -15.70 2.76 -16.13
C PHE A 317 -17.01 2.80 -15.35
N ASP A 318 -17.56 1.64 -14.99
CA ASP A 318 -18.72 1.56 -14.11
C ASP A 318 -18.40 2.13 -12.72
N PHE A 319 -17.15 1.95 -12.28
CA PHE A 319 -16.50 2.63 -11.17
C PHE A 319 -15.00 2.30 -11.15
N THR A 320 -14.26 3.03 -10.33
CA THR A 320 -12.82 2.83 -10.11
C THR A 320 -12.58 2.58 -8.63
N LEU A 321 -11.64 1.68 -8.34
CA LEU A 321 -11.05 1.43 -7.04
C LEU A 321 -9.69 2.12 -7.00
N TYR A 322 -9.44 2.90 -5.95
CA TYR A 322 -8.12 3.45 -5.68
C TYR A 322 -7.68 3.10 -4.26
N THR A 323 -6.66 2.27 -4.14
CA THR A 323 -6.20 1.73 -2.85
C THR A 323 -5.04 2.52 -2.26
N GLY A 324 -5.02 3.84 -2.43
CA GLY A 324 -4.10 4.74 -1.72
C GLY A 324 -2.68 4.83 -2.28
N ASP A 325 -1.82 5.49 -1.50
CA ASP A 325 -0.42 5.80 -1.79
C ASP A 325 -0.28 6.74 -3.01
N LEU A 326 -0.73 7.96 -2.76
CA LEU A 326 -0.62 9.12 -3.63
C LEU A 326 0.81 9.67 -3.60
N VAL A 327 1.39 9.77 -2.39
CA VAL A 327 2.57 10.58 -2.09
C VAL A 327 3.86 9.79 -2.27
N SER A 328 4.89 10.41 -2.82
CA SER A 328 6.23 9.81 -2.97
C SER A 328 6.89 9.41 -1.63
N HIS A 329 7.90 8.54 -1.71
CA HIS A 329 8.66 8.00 -0.57
C HIS A 329 9.68 8.99 0.03
N ASP A 330 9.32 10.26 0.12
CA ASP A 330 10.14 11.29 0.74
C ASP A 330 10.37 10.91 2.22
N SER A 331 11.58 11.17 2.73
CA SER A 331 11.86 11.01 4.16
C SER A 331 11.01 12.01 4.97
N GLU A 332 10.64 11.66 6.19
CA GLU A 332 9.76 12.47 7.07
C GLU A 332 10.12 13.96 7.13
N ASN A 333 11.41 14.30 7.18
CA ASN A 333 11.88 15.69 7.25
C ASN A 333 11.71 16.49 5.94
N GLN A 334 11.27 15.85 4.85
CA GLN A 334 10.95 16.45 3.55
C GLN A 334 9.44 16.49 3.28
N LEU A 335 8.64 15.86 4.15
CA LEU A 335 7.18 15.88 4.09
C LEU A 335 6.62 17.07 4.89
N SER A 336 5.38 17.43 4.59
CA SER A 336 4.59 18.40 5.35
C SER A 336 3.11 18.21 5.00
N ARG A 337 2.20 18.74 5.84
CA ARG A 337 0.75 18.69 5.55
C ARG A 337 0.43 19.31 4.19
N ASP A 338 0.98 20.50 3.90
CA ASP A 338 0.80 21.18 2.61
C ASP A 338 1.21 20.31 1.40
N TYR A 339 2.26 19.50 1.54
CA TYR A 339 2.70 18.59 0.47
C TYR A 339 1.73 17.42 0.26
N ILE A 340 1.19 16.86 1.35
CA ILE A 340 0.15 15.83 1.30
C ILE A 340 -1.12 16.40 0.63
N LEU A 341 -1.63 17.54 1.11
CA LEU A 341 -2.82 18.21 0.58
C LEU A 341 -2.69 18.57 -0.91
N TYR A 342 -1.53 19.06 -1.32
CA TYR A 342 -1.21 19.32 -2.73
C TYR A 342 -1.34 18.04 -3.58
N THR A 343 -0.76 16.94 -3.09
CA THR A 343 -0.72 15.67 -3.82
C THR A 343 -2.11 15.04 -3.94
N GLU A 344 -2.90 15.06 -2.87
CA GLU A 344 -4.30 14.62 -2.86
C GLU A 344 -5.13 15.39 -3.90
N THR A 345 -5.05 16.72 -3.87
CA THR A 345 -5.78 17.60 -4.80
C THR A 345 -5.38 17.29 -6.24
N LEU A 346 -4.08 17.17 -6.51
CA LEU A 346 -3.55 16.91 -7.84
C LEU A 346 -4.00 15.55 -8.38
N VAL A 347 -3.84 14.48 -7.60
CA VAL A 347 -4.13 13.10 -8.04
C VAL A 347 -5.63 12.92 -8.30
N TYR A 348 -6.49 13.41 -7.41
CA TYR A 348 -7.93 13.25 -7.58
C TYR A 348 -8.48 14.08 -8.76
N ASP A 349 -7.97 15.30 -8.98
CA ASP A 349 -8.29 16.09 -10.17
C ASP A 349 -7.85 15.39 -11.47
N LEU A 350 -6.68 14.75 -11.48
CA LEU A 350 -6.22 13.95 -12.63
C LEU A 350 -7.14 12.77 -12.93
N PHE A 351 -7.56 12.03 -11.90
CA PHE A 351 -8.52 10.93 -12.07
C PHE A 351 -9.81 11.44 -12.68
N LYS A 352 -10.35 12.55 -12.17
CA LYS A 352 -11.57 13.16 -12.74
C LYS A 352 -11.41 13.51 -14.21
N ARG A 353 -10.29 14.12 -14.58
CA ARG A 353 -10.02 14.59 -15.95
C ARG A 353 -9.80 13.46 -16.94
N LEU A 354 -9.13 12.39 -16.53
CA LEU A 354 -8.58 11.39 -17.45
C LEU A 354 -9.33 10.06 -17.45
N LEU A 355 -10.01 9.66 -16.37
CA LEU A 355 -10.68 8.36 -16.28
C LEU A 355 -12.16 8.38 -16.68
N GLY A 356 -12.78 9.57 -16.79
CA GLY A 356 -14.16 9.75 -17.26
C GLY A 356 -15.19 9.87 -16.13
N THR A 357 -16.43 9.43 -16.39
CA THR A 357 -17.61 9.80 -15.58
C THR A 357 -17.94 8.87 -14.41
N GLY A 358 -17.27 7.73 -14.27
CA GLY A 358 -17.51 6.79 -13.16
C GLY A 358 -16.97 7.32 -11.82
N PRO A 359 -17.56 6.94 -10.67
CA PRO A 359 -17.04 7.33 -9.36
C PRO A 359 -15.73 6.59 -9.04
N VAL A 360 -14.84 7.26 -8.32
CA VAL A 360 -13.63 6.65 -7.74
C VAL A 360 -13.90 6.40 -6.25
N TYR A 361 -13.85 5.14 -5.83
CA TYR A 361 -13.85 4.77 -4.41
C TYR A 361 -12.42 4.64 -3.95
N ALA A 362 -11.96 5.64 -3.21
CA ALA A 362 -10.60 5.73 -2.69
C ALA A 362 -10.51 5.28 -1.23
N ALA A 363 -9.43 4.60 -0.87
CA ALA A 363 -8.94 4.39 0.49
C ALA A 363 -7.60 5.11 0.66
N LEU A 364 -7.25 5.48 1.90
CA LEU A 364 -5.92 6.02 2.23
C LEU A 364 -4.87 4.90 2.21
N GLY A 365 -3.68 5.23 1.74
CA GLY A 365 -2.47 4.44 1.92
C GLY A 365 -1.53 5.03 2.96
N ASN A 366 -0.48 4.28 3.29
CA ASN A 366 0.41 4.64 4.40
C ASN A 366 1.32 5.83 4.07
N HIS A 367 1.39 6.28 2.83
CA HIS A 367 2.08 7.52 2.45
C HIS A 367 1.18 8.75 2.44
N ASP A 368 -0.13 8.59 2.65
CA ASP A 368 -1.11 9.65 2.44
C ASP A 368 -1.33 10.51 3.69
N SER A 369 -0.37 10.56 4.61
CA SER A 369 -0.43 11.32 5.86
C SER A 369 0.94 11.91 6.22
N TYR A 370 0.94 12.90 7.12
CA TYR A 370 2.14 13.46 7.72
C TYR A 370 1.99 13.46 9.26
N ASN A 371 2.83 12.76 10.02
CA ASN A 371 3.95 11.89 9.63
C ASN A 371 3.50 10.61 8.89
N GLN A 372 4.38 10.06 8.06
CA GLN A 372 4.08 8.90 7.21
C GLN A 372 3.61 7.69 8.04
N ALA A 373 2.59 6.98 7.56
CA ALA A 373 1.98 5.78 8.12
C ALA A 373 1.36 5.96 9.51
N GLN A 374 1.36 7.17 10.08
CA GLN A 374 0.90 7.40 11.43
C GLN A 374 -0.58 7.80 11.42
N ASP A 375 -1.36 7.06 12.21
CA ASP A 375 -2.75 7.39 12.53
C ASP A 375 -3.01 7.04 13.98
N SER A 376 -3.39 8.04 14.78
CA SER A 376 -3.66 7.87 16.20
C SER A 376 -5.13 7.51 16.45
N PRO A 377 -5.44 6.50 17.29
CA PRO A 377 -6.82 6.15 17.57
C PRO A 377 -7.51 7.23 18.40
N HIS A 378 -8.79 7.49 18.10
CA HIS A 378 -9.62 8.48 18.81
C HIS A 378 -9.76 8.17 20.32
N SER A 379 -9.49 6.93 20.74
CA SER A 379 -9.46 6.52 22.15
C SER A 379 -8.38 7.22 22.99
N LEU A 380 -7.39 7.87 22.38
CA LEU A 380 -6.38 8.69 23.09
C LEU A 380 -6.93 10.02 23.63
N ASN A 381 -8.14 10.42 23.22
CA ASN A 381 -8.88 11.63 23.63
C ASN A 381 -8.16 12.97 23.33
N GLY A 382 -8.95 14.05 23.37
CA GLY A 382 -8.43 15.42 23.27
C GLY A 382 -7.70 15.70 21.96
N ALA A 383 -6.66 16.53 22.02
CA ALA A 383 -5.89 16.92 20.85
C ALA A 383 -5.14 15.75 20.18
N LEU A 384 -4.80 14.70 20.93
CA LEU A 384 -4.12 13.52 20.36
C LEU A 384 -5.07 12.70 19.49
N ALA A 385 -6.36 12.60 19.86
CA ALA A 385 -7.36 11.93 19.04
C ALA A 385 -7.57 12.62 17.69
N GLU A 386 -7.57 13.95 17.66
CA GLU A 386 -7.93 14.75 16.49
C GLU A 386 -6.73 15.18 15.63
N GLN A 387 -5.51 14.72 15.94
CA GLN A 387 -4.29 15.29 15.35
C GLN A 387 -4.14 15.02 13.84
N PHE A 388 -4.87 14.04 13.31
CA PHE A 388 -4.91 13.67 11.89
C PHE A 388 -6.23 14.04 11.19
N SER A 389 -7.20 14.63 11.90
CA SER A 389 -8.53 14.98 11.34
C SER A 389 -8.45 15.96 10.17
N TRP A 390 -7.39 16.79 10.10
CA TRP A 390 -7.11 17.67 8.96
C TRP A 390 -7.05 16.92 7.63
N ASN A 391 -6.50 15.70 7.63
CA ASN A 391 -6.35 14.87 6.45
C ASN A 391 -7.71 14.27 6.06
N TYR A 392 -8.38 13.61 7.00
CA TYR A 392 -9.68 12.98 6.77
C TYR A 392 -10.72 13.99 6.27
N ASP A 393 -10.70 15.20 6.84
CA ASP A 393 -11.55 16.30 6.43
C ASP A 393 -11.29 16.74 4.99
N HIS A 394 -10.02 16.81 4.59
CA HIS A 394 -9.64 17.24 3.25
C HIS A 394 -9.98 16.19 2.19
N VAL A 395 -9.53 14.94 2.35
CA VAL A 395 -9.82 13.87 1.37
C VAL A 395 -11.31 13.60 1.23
N ALA A 396 -12.07 13.60 2.32
CA ALA A 396 -13.53 13.43 2.26
C ALA A 396 -14.21 14.58 1.50
N SER A 397 -13.70 15.81 1.66
CA SER A 397 -14.19 16.99 0.93
C SER A 397 -13.84 16.91 -0.55
N LEU A 398 -12.64 16.46 -0.92
CA LEU A 398 -12.24 16.24 -2.31
C LEU A 398 -13.07 15.14 -2.97
N TRP A 399 -13.25 13.99 -2.33
CA TRP A 399 -14.08 12.90 -2.85
C TRP A 399 -15.54 13.34 -3.06
N GLN A 400 -16.06 14.20 -2.18
CA GLN A 400 -17.37 14.81 -2.36
C GLN A 400 -17.38 15.82 -3.51
N HIS A 401 -16.38 16.69 -3.59
CA HIS A 401 -16.24 17.71 -4.62
C HIS A 401 -16.26 17.09 -6.02
N GLU A 402 -15.55 15.97 -6.18
CA GLU A 402 -15.51 15.22 -7.44
C GLU A 402 -16.80 14.43 -7.74
N GLY A 403 -17.75 14.43 -6.80
CA GLY A 403 -19.04 13.77 -6.92
C GLY A 403 -18.97 12.25 -6.80
N TRP A 404 -17.93 11.73 -6.15
CA TRP A 404 -17.72 10.28 -6.00
C TRP A 404 -18.46 9.69 -4.81
N ILE A 405 -18.60 10.46 -3.72
CA ILE A 405 -19.28 10.01 -2.50
C ILE A 405 -20.39 10.98 -2.07
N PRO A 406 -21.51 10.48 -1.51
CA PRO A 406 -22.57 11.32 -0.96
C PRO A 406 -22.18 11.90 0.41
N GLN A 407 -22.91 12.92 0.88
CA GLN A 407 -22.69 13.53 2.20
C GLN A 407 -22.67 12.50 3.34
N SER A 408 -23.52 11.47 3.30
CA SER A 408 -23.52 10.43 4.34
C SER A 408 -22.20 9.66 4.43
N ALA A 409 -21.50 9.48 3.31
CA ALA A 409 -20.19 8.83 3.30
C ALA A 409 -19.07 9.80 3.73
N VAL A 410 -19.22 11.11 3.47
CA VAL A 410 -18.33 12.15 4.01
C VAL A 410 -18.38 12.16 5.54
N ASP A 411 -19.59 12.08 6.10
CA ASP A 411 -19.78 12.08 7.56
C ASP A 411 -19.12 10.84 8.19
N LEU A 412 -19.22 9.67 7.54
CA LEU A 412 -18.52 8.46 7.95
C LEU A 412 -17.00 8.61 7.84
N ALA A 413 -16.50 9.10 6.70
CA ALA A 413 -15.06 9.29 6.46
C ALA A 413 -14.44 10.16 7.55
N LYS A 414 -15.06 11.29 7.89
CA LYS A 414 -14.56 12.19 8.95
C LYS A 414 -14.58 11.53 10.33
N ALA A 415 -15.57 10.68 10.61
CA ALA A 415 -15.71 10.01 11.91
C ALA A 415 -14.84 8.76 12.07
N HIS A 416 -14.45 8.13 10.96
CA HIS A 416 -13.80 6.82 10.93
C HIS A 416 -12.47 6.84 10.18
N TYR A 417 -11.63 7.85 10.43
CA TYR A 417 -10.26 7.90 9.92
C TYR A 417 -10.17 7.82 8.38
N ALA A 418 -11.07 8.53 7.68
CA ALA A 418 -11.31 8.46 6.23
C ALA A 418 -11.88 7.13 5.68
N ALA A 419 -12.30 6.20 6.56
CA ALA A 419 -13.06 5.02 6.17
C ALA A 419 -14.56 5.35 6.00
N TYR A 420 -15.20 4.79 4.98
CA TYR A 420 -16.62 5.06 4.71
C TYR A 420 -17.31 3.88 4.03
N MET A 421 -18.63 3.97 3.92
CA MET A 421 -19.46 3.04 3.15
C MET A 421 -20.30 3.81 2.12
N VAL A 422 -20.30 3.33 0.88
CA VAL A 422 -21.23 3.76 -0.17
C VAL A 422 -22.13 2.60 -0.56
N ARG A 423 -23.45 2.77 -0.32
CA ARG A 423 -24.47 1.85 -0.81
C ARG A 423 -24.96 2.28 -2.19
N ARG A 424 -24.65 1.48 -3.20
CA ARG A 424 -25.08 1.69 -4.58
C ARG A 424 -26.51 1.21 -4.79
N LYS A 425 -27.16 1.75 -5.83
CA LYS A 425 -28.56 1.42 -6.18
C LYS A 425 -28.74 0.01 -6.72
N ASP A 426 -27.66 -0.60 -7.19
CA ASP A 426 -27.61 -1.96 -7.74
C ASP A 426 -27.47 -3.04 -6.64
N GLY A 427 -27.37 -2.65 -5.37
CA GLY A 427 -27.27 -3.59 -4.24
C GLY A 427 -25.85 -4.01 -3.90
N LEU A 428 -24.83 -3.32 -4.43
CA LEU A 428 -23.45 -3.38 -3.96
C LEU A 428 -23.20 -2.31 -2.89
N ARG A 429 -22.55 -2.67 -1.78
CA ARG A 429 -21.88 -1.73 -0.90
C ARG A 429 -20.38 -1.80 -1.10
N VAL A 430 -19.75 -0.64 -1.22
CA VAL A 430 -18.30 -0.50 -1.16
C VAL A 430 -17.96 0.05 0.20
N ILE A 431 -17.17 -0.67 0.98
CA ILE A 431 -16.70 -0.27 2.31
C ILE A 431 -15.20 -0.07 2.21
N THR A 432 -14.72 1.13 2.52
CA THR A 432 -13.29 1.43 2.61
C THR A 432 -12.83 1.38 4.06
N LEU A 433 -11.56 1.08 4.26
CA LEU A 433 -10.89 1.02 5.55
C LEU A 433 -9.61 1.87 5.49
N ASN A 434 -9.24 2.47 6.63
CA ASN A 434 -7.90 3.02 6.80
C ASN A 434 -7.02 1.97 7.49
N THR A 435 -6.27 1.25 6.67
CA THR A 435 -5.51 0.08 7.10
C THR A 435 -4.18 0.42 7.77
N ASP A 436 -3.83 1.71 7.89
CA ASP A 436 -2.73 2.15 8.76
C ASP A 436 -2.99 1.81 10.22
N LEU A 437 -4.26 1.65 10.62
CA LEU A 437 -4.70 1.23 11.95
C LEU A 437 -4.46 -0.25 12.26
N TRP A 438 -3.81 -0.99 11.36
CA TRP A 438 -3.18 -2.28 11.66
C TRP A 438 -1.75 -2.41 11.12
N TYR A 439 -1.24 -1.39 10.42
CA TYR A 439 0.07 -1.45 9.80
C TYR A 439 1.18 -1.45 10.86
N SER A 440 2.23 -2.25 10.64
CA SER A 440 3.30 -2.41 11.63
C SER A 440 4.21 -1.18 11.77
N ALA A 441 4.26 -0.29 10.77
CA ALA A 441 5.03 0.95 10.85
C ALA A 441 4.28 2.11 11.54
N ASN A 442 2.98 1.97 11.80
CA ASN A 442 2.24 2.93 12.61
C ASN A 442 2.56 2.68 14.09
N TYR A 443 3.32 3.59 14.72
CA TYR A 443 3.74 3.46 16.11
C TYR A 443 2.54 3.49 17.07
N PHE A 444 1.44 4.16 16.72
CA PHE A 444 0.25 4.22 17.57
C PHE A 444 -0.45 2.87 17.74
N ASN A 445 -0.26 1.94 16.80
CA ASN A 445 -0.82 0.58 16.91
C ASN A 445 -0.19 -0.26 18.03
N TYR A 446 0.90 0.23 18.64
CA TYR A 446 1.59 -0.43 19.76
C TYR A 446 1.09 0.08 21.12
N ILE A 447 -0.06 0.75 21.16
CA ILE A 447 -0.77 1.11 22.38
C ILE A 447 -1.87 0.10 22.60
N ASN A 448 -1.97 -0.47 23.80
CA ASN A 448 -3.03 -1.39 24.20
C ASN A 448 -3.23 -2.56 23.20
N MET A 449 -2.14 -3.25 22.86
CA MET A 449 -2.13 -4.34 21.89
C MET A 449 -2.96 -5.57 22.30
N THR A 450 -3.42 -5.61 23.54
CA THR A 450 -4.38 -6.61 24.03
C THR A 450 -5.76 -6.45 23.40
N ASN A 451 -6.10 -5.24 22.92
CA ASN A 451 -7.31 -4.99 22.15
C ASN A 451 -7.01 -5.06 20.64
N PRO A 452 -7.55 -6.05 19.90
CA PRO A 452 -7.32 -6.19 18.46
C PRO A 452 -8.00 -5.11 17.60
N ASP A 453 -8.88 -4.27 18.18
CA ASP A 453 -9.59 -3.19 17.48
C ASP A 453 -9.63 -1.91 18.33
N LEU A 454 -8.46 -1.37 18.67
CA LEU A 454 -8.38 -0.14 19.49
C LEU A 454 -9.01 1.08 18.81
N SER A 455 -8.95 1.14 17.47
CA SER A 455 -9.50 2.25 16.68
C SER A 455 -11.02 2.16 16.51
N GLY A 456 -11.60 0.96 16.66
CA GLY A 456 -13.01 0.69 16.36
C GLY A 456 -13.30 0.49 14.87
N MET A 457 -12.27 0.47 14.02
CA MET A 457 -12.42 0.29 12.57
C MET A 457 -13.03 -1.07 12.23
N LEU A 458 -12.61 -2.14 12.90
CA LEU A 458 -13.12 -3.49 12.63
C LEU A 458 -14.55 -3.65 13.16
N ARG A 459 -14.91 -2.95 14.23
CA ARG A 459 -16.30 -2.82 14.69
C ARG A 459 -17.16 -2.13 13.64
N PHE A 460 -16.73 -0.98 13.12
CA PHE A 460 -17.40 -0.27 12.02
C PHE A 460 -17.63 -1.20 10.81
N LEU A 461 -16.59 -1.89 10.35
CA LEU A 461 -16.70 -2.87 9.26
C LEU A 461 -17.73 -3.96 9.57
N THR A 462 -17.66 -4.55 10.76
CA THR A 462 -18.56 -5.65 11.16
C THR A 462 -20.02 -5.20 11.19
N ASP A 463 -20.29 -3.98 11.65
CA ASP A 463 -21.64 -3.43 11.71
C ASP A 463 -22.20 -3.13 10.31
N GLU A 464 -21.37 -2.58 9.42
CA GLU A 464 -21.74 -2.37 8.02
C GLU A 464 -21.99 -3.69 7.27
N LEU A 465 -21.17 -4.71 7.52
CA LEU A 465 -21.37 -6.06 6.97
C LEU A 465 -22.66 -6.70 7.48
N GLN A 466 -22.98 -6.55 8.77
CA GLN A 466 -24.24 -7.04 9.32
C GLN A 466 -25.44 -6.30 8.72
N ALA A 467 -25.34 -4.98 8.54
CA ALA A 467 -26.38 -4.18 7.89
C ALA A 467 -26.52 -4.54 6.40
N ALA A 468 -25.45 -4.96 5.73
CA ALA A 468 -25.49 -5.48 4.36
C ALA A 468 -26.17 -6.84 4.30
N GLU A 469 -25.82 -7.76 5.20
CA GLU A 469 -26.45 -9.08 5.34
C GLU A 469 -27.96 -8.95 5.52
N ASP A 470 -28.39 -8.07 6.44
CA ASP A 470 -29.80 -7.84 6.75
C ASP A 470 -30.58 -7.24 5.57
N ALA A 471 -29.90 -6.48 4.72
CA ALA A 471 -30.47 -5.87 3.52
C ALA A 471 -30.39 -6.77 2.27
N GLY A 472 -29.65 -7.89 2.32
CA GLY A 472 -29.36 -8.73 1.15
C GLY A 472 -28.40 -8.09 0.14
N ASP A 473 -27.63 -7.08 0.56
CA ASP A 473 -26.63 -6.41 -0.28
C ASP A 473 -25.37 -7.28 -0.41
N SER A 474 -24.66 -7.14 -1.54
CA SER A 474 -23.30 -7.67 -1.70
C SER A 474 -22.28 -6.63 -1.23
N VAL A 475 -21.11 -7.05 -0.76
CA VAL A 475 -20.08 -6.14 -0.25
C VAL A 475 -18.74 -6.36 -0.93
N TRP A 476 -18.11 -5.25 -1.32
CA TRP A 476 -16.69 -5.15 -1.63
C TRP A 476 -15.98 -4.36 -0.53
N ILE A 477 -14.84 -4.87 -0.07
CA ILE A 477 -14.01 -4.23 0.95
C ILE A 477 -12.75 -3.68 0.28
N LEU A 478 -12.40 -2.44 0.58
CA LEU A 478 -11.20 -1.74 0.09
C LEU A 478 -10.33 -1.30 1.26
N GLY A 479 -9.02 -1.40 1.10
CA GLY A 479 -8.02 -0.72 1.93
C GLY A 479 -6.67 -0.74 1.21
N HIS A 480 -5.61 -0.36 1.90
CA HIS A 480 -4.27 -0.29 1.31
C HIS A 480 -3.38 -1.45 1.77
N VAL A 481 -2.88 -1.40 3.01
CA VAL A 481 -2.08 -2.48 3.63
C VAL A 481 -2.89 -3.76 3.76
N LEU A 482 -2.45 -4.81 3.07
CA LEU A 482 -3.01 -6.16 3.10
C LEU A 482 -2.90 -6.84 4.48
N THR A 483 -3.78 -7.80 4.74
CA THR A 483 -3.86 -8.48 6.05
C THR A 483 -2.97 -9.71 6.21
N GLY A 484 -2.48 -10.30 5.11
CA GLY A 484 -1.79 -11.59 5.12
C GLY A 484 -0.60 -11.65 4.17
N TRP A 485 -0.69 -12.54 3.17
CA TRP A 485 0.37 -12.87 2.21
C TRP A 485 1.61 -13.47 2.89
N ASP A 486 2.68 -12.71 3.15
CA ASP A 486 3.82 -13.18 3.93
C ASP A 486 3.75 -12.79 5.42
N GLY A 487 2.77 -11.95 5.78
CA GLY A 487 2.50 -11.45 7.12
C GLY A 487 3.52 -10.44 7.63
N SER A 488 4.38 -9.87 6.79
CA SER A 488 5.41 -8.91 7.20
C SER A 488 4.87 -7.49 7.42
N ASN A 489 3.85 -7.08 6.67
CA ASN A 489 3.35 -5.70 6.68
C ASN A 489 2.44 -5.39 7.88
N PRO A 490 1.37 -6.17 8.18
CA PRO A 490 0.44 -5.81 9.22
C PRO A 490 0.76 -6.48 10.58
N LEU A 491 0.12 -5.99 11.64
CA LEU A 491 0.16 -6.62 12.97
C LEU A 491 -0.68 -7.91 13.03
N LEU A 492 -0.29 -8.80 13.95
CA LEU A 492 -0.92 -10.12 14.11
C LEU A 492 -2.37 -10.05 14.61
N ASN A 493 -2.62 -9.32 15.70
CA ASN A 493 -3.92 -9.36 16.39
C ASN A 493 -5.08 -8.75 15.57
N PRO A 494 -4.94 -7.55 14.96
CA PRO A 494 -6.04 -6.95 14.19
C PRO A 494 -6.37 -7.77 12.94
N THR A 495 -5.35 -8.35 12.28
CA THR A 495 -5.57 -9.16 11.08
C THR A 495 -6.18 -10.52 11.37
N ASP A 496 -5.94 -11.10 12.55
CA ASP A 496 -6.69 -12.27 13.02
C ASP A 496 -8.17 -11.94 13.19
N LEU A 497 -8.51 -10.81 13.84
CA LEU A 497 -9.90 -10.40 14.01
C LEU A 497 -10.58 -10.09 12.67
N PHE A 498 -9.91 -9.38 11.76
CA PHE A 498 -10.39 -9.18 10.40
C PHE A 498 -10.67 -10.52 9.69
N TYR A 499 -9.80 -11.51 9.86
CA TYR A 499 -10.00 -12.84 9.28
C TYR A 499 -11.28 -13.50 9.79
N GLN A 500 -11.57 -13.42 11.09
CA GLN A 500 -12.82 -13.94 11.67
C GLN A 500 -14.05 -13.21 11.12
N ILE A 501 -13.95 -11.91 10.88
CA ILE A 501 -15.01 -11.10 10.27
C ILE A 501 -15.25 -11.57 8.82
N VAL A 502 -14.18 -11.75 8.03
CA VAL A 502 -14.30 -12.26 6.66
C VAL A 502 -14.94 -13.65 6.65
N ASP A 503 -14.46 -14.60 7.46
CA ASP A 503 -15.08 -15.93 7.53
C ASP A 503 -16.56 -15.85 7.87
N ARG A 504 -16.95 -15.03 8.85
CA ARG A 504 -18.36 -14.86 9.25
C ARG A 504 -19.26 -14.42 8.09
N PHE A 505 -18.81 -13.50 7.24
CA PHE A 505 -19.64 -12.87 6.20
C PHE A 505 -19.42 -13.43 4.79
N SER A 506 -18.49 -14.38 4.64
CA SER A 506 -18.19 -15.02 3.37
C SER A 506 -18.80 -16.42 3.23
N PRO A 507 -19.17 -16.85 2.01
CA PRO A 507 -19.11 -16.09 0.74
C PRO A 507 -20.40 -15.30 0.45
N HIS A 508 -21.41 -15.34 1.34
CA HIS A 508 -22.76 -14.88 1.00
C HIS A 508 -22.89 -13.36 0.93
N VAL A 509 -22.13 -12.59 1.72
CA VAL A 509 -22.12 -11.11 1.70
C VAL A 509 -20.89 -10.56 0.98
N ILE A 510 -19.69 -10.91 1.44
CA ILE A 510 -18.43 -10.39 0.87
C ILE A 510 -18.15 -11.10 -0.47
N LYS A 511 -17.97 -10.33 -1.55
CA LYS A 511 -17.70 -10.84 -2.91
C LYS A 511 -16.27 -10.64 -3.37
N ALA A 512 -15.62 -9.58 -2.90
CA ALA A 512 -14.22 -9.31 -3.18
C ALA A 512 -13.63 -8.38 -2.13
N ILE A 513 -12.32 -8.47 -1.93
CA ILE A 513 -11.53 -7.63 -1.05
C ILE A 513 -10.33 -7.11 -1.86
N PHE A 514 -9.98 -5.83 -1.73
CA PHE A 514 -8.95 -5.18 -2.55
C PHE A 514 -7.95 -4.42 -1.71
N TRP A 515 -6.67 -4.58 -2.06
CA TRP A 515 -5.50 -4.02 -1.38
C TRP A 515 -4.49 -3.46 -2.39
N GLY A 516 -3.46 -2.77 -1.88
CA GLY A 516 -2.30 -2.25 -2.60
C GLY A 516 -1.00 -2.54 -1.85
N HIS A 517 -0.20 -1.50 -1.61
CA HIS A 517 0.93 -1.43 -0.67
C HIS A 517 2.18 -2.20 -1.08
N THR A 518 2.05 -3.44 -1.56
CA THR A 518 3.22 -4.25 -1.92
C THR A 518 3.77 -3.88 -3.30
N HIS A 519 3.07 -3.00 -4.04
CA HIS A 519 3.35 -2.56 -5.41
C HIS A 519 3.28 -3.66 -6.48
N GLU A 520 3.06 -4.89 -6.05
CA GLU A 520 3.25 -6.12 -6.79
C GLU A 520 1.90 -6.78 -7.08
N ASP A 521 1.85 -7.60 -8.13
CA ASP A 521 0.64 -8.29 -8.53
C ASP A 521 0.41 -9.57 -7.72
N GLN A 522 -0.52 -9.55 -6.76
CA GLN A 522 -0.70 -10.65 -5.83
C GLN A 522 -2.17 -10.96 -5.54
N VAL A 523 -2.38 -12.12 -4.92
CA VAL A 523 -3.67 -12.58 -4.46
C VAL A 523 -3.51 -13.36 -3.16
N MET A 524 -4.52 -13.34 -2.31
CA MET A 524 -4.59 -14.20 -1.13
C MET A 524 -6.01 -14.71 -0.86
N ILE A 525 -6.11 -15.84 -0.17
CA ILE A 525 -7.35 -16.57 0.09
C ILE A 525 -7.66 -16.58 1.59
N TYR A 526 -8.93 -16.40 1.91
CA TYR A 526 -9.49 -16.59 3.25
C TYR A 526 -10.30 -17.89 3.28
N TYR A 527 -10.06 -18.72 4.29
CA TYR A 527 -10.66 -20.02 4.51
C TYR A 527 -11.52 -20.00 5.78
N ALA A 528 -12.52 -20.86 5.84
CA ALA A 528 -13.30 -21.08 7.05
C ALA A 528 -12.45 -21.65 8.20
N ASN A 529 -12.91 -21.45 9.43
CA ASN A 529 -12.30 -22.00 10.65
C ASN A 529 -10.84 -21.55 10.83
N ASN A 530 -10.54 -20.28 10.58
CA ASN A 530 -9.20 -19.69 10.69
C ASN A 530 -8.09 -20.48 9.95
N ALA A 531 -8.38 -20.94 8.73
CA ALA A 531 -7.49 -21.80 7.92
C ALA A 531 -6.99 -23.10 8.61
N THR A 532 -7.63 -23.58 9.67
CA THR A 532 -7.27 -24.88 10.27
C THR A 532 -7.59 -26.06 9.35
N SER A 533 -8.45 -25.85 8.36
CA SER A 533 -8.71 -26.76 7.24
C SER A 533 -8.64 -25.97 5.94
N ILE A 534 -7.59 -26.22 5.13
CA ILE A 534 -7.38 -25.57 3.84
C ILE A 534 -7.85 -26.52 2.74
N SER A 535 -8.98 -26.19 2.12
CA SER A 535 -9.61 -26.95 1.03
C SER A 535 -10.49 -26.04 0.17
N ALA A 536 -10.87 -26.54 -1.00
CA ALA A 536 -11.83 -25.91 -1.91
C ALA A 536 -13.16 -25.58 -1.21
N GLN A 537 -13.64 -26.45 -0.31
CA GLN A 537 -14.92 -26.30 0.40
C GLN A 537 -14.86 -25.22 1.48
N THR A 538 -13.69 -25.02 2.07
CA THR A 538 -13.47 -24.01 3.12
C THR A 538 -13.10 -22.65 2.53
N ALA A 539 -12.74 -22.55 1.25
CA ALA A 539 -12.34 -21.28 0.63
C ALA A 539 -13.54 -20.33 0.54
N GLY A 540 -13.49 -19.20 1.25
CA GLY A 540 -14.64 -18.31 1.44
C GLY A 540 -14.52 -16.93 0.78
N ALA A 541 -13.31 -16.35 0.74
CA ALA A 541 -13.08 -15.03 0.14
C ALA A 541 -11.71 -14.94 -0.53
N VAL A 542 -11.58 -13.96 -1.43
CA VAL A 542 -10.32 -13.64 -2.13
C VAL A 542 -9.99 -12.16 -1.91
N GLY A 543 -8.73 -11.90 -1.56
CA GLY A 543 -8.12 -10.58 -1.53
C GLY A 543 -7.23 -10.38 -2.75
N TRP A 544 -7.49 -9.33 -3.52
CA TRP A 544 -6.73 -8.93 -4.71
C TRP A 544 -5.81 -7.77 -4.37
N ILE A 545 -4.52 -7.92 -4.61
CA ILE A 545 -3.54 -6.86 -4.41
C ILE A 545 -3.24 -6.26 -5.79
N GLY A 546 -3.57 -4.98 -5.97
CA GLY A 546 -3.35 -4.27 -7.22
C GLY A 546 -1.88 -3.92 -7.41
N PRO A 547 -1.34 -3.99 -8.65
CA PRO A 547 0.02 -3.59 -8.91
C PRO A 547 0.14 -2.06 -8.92
N SER A 548 1.35 -1.57 -8.64
CA SER A 548 1.63 -0.13 -8.62
C SER A 548 1.76 0.49 -10.01
N ILE A 549 1.49 1.80 -10.10
CA ILE A 549 2.01 2.64 -11.19
C ILE A 549 3.48 2.97 -10.93
N THR A 550 3.89 3.19 -9.69
CA THR A 550 5.30 3.48 -9.38
C THR A 550 6.22 2.32 -9.80
N PRO A 551 7.35 2.60 -10.48
CA PRO A 551 8.39 1.61 -10.70
C PRO A 551 9.17 1.23 -9.44
N LEU A 552 9.09 2.04 -8.39
CA LEU A 552 9.84 1.82 -7.16
C LEU A 552 9.29 0.59 -6.42
N THR A 553 10.07 -0.42 -6.06
CA THR A 553 11.45 -0.67 -6.49
C THR A 553 11.50 -1.80 -7.50
N ASN A 554 12.28 -1.65 -8.57
CA ASN A 554 12.57 -2.71 -9.55
C ASN A 554 11.35 -3.29 -10.29
N LEU A 555 10.23 -2.58 -10.32
CA LEU A 555 9.01 -3.01 -10.99
C LEU A 555 8.77 -2.23 -12.28
N ASN A 556 8.05 -2.84 -13.22
CA ASN A 556 7.45 -2.07 -14.32
C ASN A 556 6.27 -1.24 -13.79
N SER A 557 5.83 -0.22 -14.53
CA SER A 557 4.56 0.46 -14.22
C SER A 557 3.38 -0.38 -14.73
N GLY A 558 2.32 -0.56 -13.94
CA GLY A 558 1.15 -1.34 -14.38
C GLY A 558 -0.15 -1.01 -13.67
N PHE A 559 -1.26 -1.50 -14.23
CA PHE A 559 -2.61 -1.32 -13.68
C PHE A 559 -3.50 -2.52 -14.00
N ARG A 560 -4.67 -2.59 -13.35
CA ARG A 560 -5.63 -3.68 -13.50
C ARG A 560 -7.04 -3.24 -13.84
N VAL A 561 -7.72 -4.00 -14.69
CA VAL A 561 -9.18 -3.89 -14.91
C VAL A 561 -9.84 -5.23 -14.65
N TYR A 562 -10.91 -5.22 -13.87
CA TYR A 562 -11.75 -6.38 -13.60
C TYR A 562 -12.98 -6.37 -14.51
N GLU A 563 -13.31 -7.54 -15.05
CA GLU A 563 -14.66 -7.85 -15.52
C GLU A 563 -15.45 -8.46 -14.36
N VAL A 564 -16.66 -7.95 -14.12
CA VAL A 564 -17.46 -8.29 -12.93
C VAL A 564 -18.89 -8.60 -13.35
N ASP A 565 -19.46 -9.73 -12.92
CA ASP A 565 -20.88 -9.98 -13.18
C ASP A 565 -21.74 -8.99 -12.40
N SER A 566 -22.59 -8.24 -13.11
CA SER A 566 -23.42 -7.18 -12.52
C SER A 566 -24.56 -7.69 -11.61
N GLY A 567 -24.84 -8.99 -11.59
CA GLY A 567 -25.85 -9.61 -10.73
C GLY A 567 -25.25 -10.15 -9.42
N THR A 568 -24.09 -10.79 -9.47
CA THR A 568 -23.42 -11.36 -8.28
C THR A 568 -22.41 -10.43 -7.64
N PHE A 569 -21.85 -9.50 -8.42
CA PHE A 569 -20.66 -8.69 -8.09
C PHE A 569 -19.40 -9.51 -7.86
N GLU A 570 -19.33 -10.71 -8.42
CA GLU A 570 -18.11 -11.51 -8.42
C GLU A 570 -17.26 -11.19 -9.67
N ILE A 571 -15.94 -11.23 -9.49
CA ILE A 571 -14.98 -11.01 -10.58
C ILE A 571 -14.99 -12.23 -11.49
N VAL A 572 -15.21 -12.03 -12.78
CA VAL A 572 -15.18 -13.08 -13.80
C VAL A 572 -13.86 -13.10 -14.56
N ASP A 573 -13.15 -11.99 -14.70
CA ASP A 573 -11.75 -11.97 -15.13
C ASP A 573 -11.02 -10.72 -14.62
N ALA A 574 -9.71 -10.77 -14.61
CA ALA A 574 -8.82 -9.69 -14.20
C ALA A 574 -7.71 -9.54 -15.24
N HIS A 575 -7.64 -8.37 -15.86
CA HIS A 575 -6.74 -8.03 -16.95
C HIS A 575 -5.69 -7.04 -16.48
N THR A 576 -4.42 -7.33 -16.76
CA THR A 576 -3.29 -6.50 -16.34
C THR A 576 -2.56 -5.94 -17.56
N TRP A 577 -2.17 -4.67 -17.48
CA TRP A 577 -1.30 -4.02 -18.45
C TRP A 577 -0.06 -3.50 -17.76
N LYS A 578 1.05 -3.45 -18.50
CA LYS A 578 2.31 -2.92 -18.00
C LYS A 578 3.05 -2.11 -19.05
N SER A 579 3.95 -1.25 -18.61
CA SER A 579 4.90 -0.52 -19.45
C SER A 579 6.32 -0.85 -19.02
N ASP A 580 7.18 -1.24 -19.97
CA ASP A 580 8.57 -1.63 -19.69
C ASP A 580 9.44 -0.41 -19.37
N VAL A 581 9.85 -0.30 -18.11
CA VAL A 581 10.65 0.81 -17.58
C VAL A 581 12.04 0.86 -18.21
N ASN A 582 12.60 -0.26 -18.69
CA ASN A 582 13.89 -0.25 -19.40
C ASN A 582 13.85 0.54 -20.71
N THR A 583 12.66 0.78 -21.25
CA THR A 583 12.48 1.49 -22.52
C THR A 583 12.52 3.01 -22.38
N PHE A 584 12.31 3.52 -21.16
CA PHE A 584 12.12 4.95 -20.91
C PHE A 584 13.30 5.84 -21.29
N PRO A 585 14.58 5.44 -21.07
CA PRO A 585 15.72 6.26 -21.52
C PRO A 585 15.72 6.55 -23.03
N GLN A 586 15.14 5.68 -23.86
CA GLN A 586 15.10 5.89 -25.31
C GLN A 586 14.06 6.95 -25.72
N LEU A 587 13.19 7.38 -24.81
CA LEU A 587 12.13 8.35 -25.06
C LEU A 587 12.56 9.80 -24.80
N ASP A 588 13.73 10.04 -24.20
CA ASP A 588 14.17 11.37 -23.76
C ASP A 588 14.58 12.29 -24.93
N GLY A 589 15.05 11.71 -26.04
CA GLY A 589 15.50 12.46 -27.22
C GLY A 589 14.39 12.95 -28.13
N GLN A 590 13.12 12.77 -27.77
CA GLN A 590 11.98 13.05 -28.65
C GLN A 590 10.69 13.41 -27.88
N LEU A 591 9.68 13.92 -28.61
CA LEU A 591 8.41 14.40 -28.07
C LEU A 591 7.17 13.81 -28.76
N GLU A 592 7.36 12.90 -29.70
CA GLU A 592 6.25 12.28 -30.44
C GLU A 592 5.59 11.19 -29.61
N PHE A 593 6.38 10.36 -28.93
CA PHE A 593 5.95 9.16 -28.23
C PHE A 593 6.28 9.19 -26.73
N GLY A 594 5.39 8.69 -25.90
CA GLY A 594 5.60 8.40 -24.49
C GLY A 594 5.72 6.90 -24.24
N PRO A 595 5.61 6.45 -22.98
CA PRO A 595 5.57 5.05 -22.62
C PRO A 595 4.46 4.31 -23.37
N THR A 596 4.75 3.07 -23.77
CA THR A 596 3.76 2.16 -24.34
C THR A 596 3.31 1.20 -23.25
N TYR A 597 2.01 1.24 -22.94
CA TYR A 597 1.39 0.22 -22.11
C TYR A 597 0.88 -0.90 -23.01
N GLU A 598 1.27 -2.12 -22.68
CA GLU A 598 0.87 -3.33 -23.39
C GLU A 598 0.15 -4.29 -22.46
N TYR A 599 -0.75 -5.07 -23.04
CA TYR A 599 -1.50 -6.11 -22.36
C TYR A 599 -0.54 -7.18 -21.87
N GLU A 600 -0.53 -7.42 -20.56
CA GLU A 600 0.33 -8.40 -19.94
C GLU A 600 -0.35 -9.77 -19.93
N TYR A 601 -1.52 -9.90 -19.29
CA TYR A 601 -2.23 -11.17 -19.21
C TYR A 601 -3.71 -11.04 -18.79
N SER A 602 -4.50 -12.08 -19.12
CA SER A 602 -5.77 -12.40 -18.47
C SER A 602 -5.51 -13.41 -17.34
N THR A 603 -6.03 -13.15 -16.15
CA THR A 603 -5.87 -14.04 -14.99
C THR A 603 -6.49 -15.40 -15.25
N ARG A 604 -7.68 -15.43 -15.86
CA ARG A 604 -8.33 -16.68 -16.26
C ARG A 604 -7.48 -17.48 -17.24
N GLU A 605 -6.96 -16.84 -18.29
CA GLU A 605 -6.15 -17.51 -19.31
C GLU A 605 -4.85 -18.05 -18.72
N ALA A 606 -4.16 -17.25 -17.91
CA ALA A 606 -2.85 -17.59 -17.35
C ALA A 606 -2.90 -18.80 -16.40
N TYR A 607 -3.94 -18.91 -15.57
CA TYR A 607 -3.99 -19.90 -14.49
C TYR A 607 -5.08 -20.96 -14.64
N GLY A 608 -6.08 -20.74 -15.51
CA GLY A 608 -7.28 -21.57 -15.60
C GLY A 608 -7.15 -22.85 -16.44
N ALA A 609 -6.08 -23.02 -17.23
CA ALA A 609 -5.99 -24.09 -18.23
C ALA A 609 -6.16 -25.53 -17.67
N SER A 610 -5.82 -25.75 -16.40
CA SER A 610 -5.94 -27.07 -15.74
C SER A 610 -7.24 -27.25 -14.94
N ILE A 611 -8.07 -26.21 -14.82
CA ILE A 611 -9.29 -26.19 -13.99
C ILE A 611 -10.52 -26.37 -14.91
N SER A 612 -10.72 -27.60 -15.40
CA SER A 612 -11.75 -27.92 -16.40
C SER A 612 -13.20 -27.78 -15.90
N SER A 613 -13.40 -27.67 -14.59
CA SER A 613 -14.71 -27.45 -13.97
C SER A 613 -15.21 -26.00 -14.03
N TRP A 614 -14.37 -25.04 -14.44
CA TRP A 614 -14.73 -23.63 -14.55
C TRP A 614 -15.01 -23.22 -15.99
N GLY A 615 -16.22 -22.78 -16.26
CA GLY A 615 -16.64 -22.17 -17.51
C GLY A 615 -16.10 -20.74 -17.69
N PRO A 616 -16.23 -20.18 -18.90
CA PRO A 616 -15.68 -18.86 -19.25
C PRO A 616 -16.27 -17.69 -18.46
N ASN A 617 -17.47 -17.85 -17.89
CA ASN A 617 -18.15 -16.80 -17.12
C ASN A 617 -18.27 -17.14 -15.62
N ASP A 618 -17.64 -18.23 -15.15
CA ASP A 618 -17.69 -18.62 -13.75
C ASP A 618 -16.74 -17.76 -12.91
N PRO A 619 -17.11 -17.29 -11.72
CA PRO A 619 -16.31 -16.31 -10.99
C PRO A 619 -14.92 -16.84 -10.58
N LEU A 620 -13.91 -15.98 -10.64
CA LEU A 620 -12.55 -16.22 -10.09
C LEU A 620 -12.55 -16.09 -8.57
N ASN A 621 -13.43 -16.83 -7.91
CA ASN A 621 -13.64 -16.79 -6.47
C ASN A 621 -12.57 -17.56 -5.69
N ALA A 622 -12.72 -17.61 -4.37
CA ALA A 622 -11.77 -18.27 -3.46
C ALA A 622 -11.56 -19.76 -3.79
N THR A 623 -12.62 -20.47 -4.21
CA THR A 623 -12.55 -21.88 -4.60
C THR A 623 -11.71 -22.06 -5.88
N TRP A 624 -11.92 -21.20 -6.88
CA TRP A 624 -11.10 -21.21 -8.09
C TRP A 624 -9.62 -20.98 -7.78
N TRP A 625 -9.31 -19.95 -6.98
CA TRP A 625 -7.94 -19.67 -6.57
C TRP A 625 -7.32 -20.79 -5.74
N HIS A 626 -8.10 -21.50 -4.92
CA HIS A 626 -7.60 -22.70 -4.25
C HIS A 626 -7.22 -23.79 -5.27
N HIS A 627 -8.04 -24.05 -6.28
CA HIS A 627 -7.67 -24.98 -7.37
C HIS A 627 -6.44 -24.51 -8.16
N VAL A 628 -6.26 -23.21 -8.36
CA VAL A 628 -5.01 -22.66 -8.93
C VAL A 628 -3.82 -23.04 -8.05
N THR A 629 -3.93 -22.93 -6.72
CA THR A 629 -2.83 -23.34 -5.82
C THR A 629 -2.55 -24.84 -5.85
N GLU A 630 -3.57 -25.70 -5.99
CA GLU A 630 -3.38 -27.14 -6.19
C GLU A 630 -2.70 -27.43 -7.55
N ALA A 631 -3.07 -26.69 -8.59
CA ALA A 631 -2.42 -26.77 -9.90
C ALA A 631 -0.96 -26.31 -9.84
N MET A 632 -0.64 -25.30 -9.04
CA MET A 632 0.74 -24.84 -8.77
C MET A 632 1.56 -25.91 -8.03
N GLU A 633 0.95 -26.66 -7.11
CA GLU A 633 1.60 -27.80 -6.44
C GLU A 633 1.89 -28.93 -7.44
N ALA A 634 0.97 -29.21 -8.36
CA ALA A 634 1.14 -30.21 -9.40
C ALA A 634 2.12 -29.78 -10.50
N ASN A 635 2.21 -28.48 -10.77
CA ASN A 635 3.05 -27.91 -11.82
C ASN A 635 3.67 -26.58 -11.36
N SER A 636 4.90 -26.64 -10.84
CA SER A 636 5.62 -25.47 -10.34
C SER A 636 5.89 -24.39 -11.38
N THR A 637 5.78 -24.69 -12.69
CA THR A 637 5.92 -23.67 -13.73
C THR A 637 4.83 -22.59 -13.65
N LEU A 638 3.64 -22.92 -13.11
CA LEU A 638 2.61 -21.92 -12.82
C LEU A 638 3.04 -20.93 -11.74
N VAL A 639 3.88 -21.34 -10.79
CA VAL A 639 4.49 -20.42 -9.82
C VAL A 639 5.53 -19.53 -10.48
N THR A 640 6.28 -20.02 -11.46
CA THR A 640 7.18 -19.20 -12.27
C THR A 640 6.43 -18.16 -13.09
N VAL A 641 5.28 -18.53 -13.66
CA VAL A 641 4.37 -17.58 -14.35
C VAL A 641 3.86 -16.54 -13.36
N PHE A 642 3.34 -16.97 -12.21
CA PHE A 642 2.88 -16.07 -11.14
C PHE A 642 3.99 -15.11 -10.68
N ASN A 643 5.20 -15.60 -10.45
CA ASN A 643 6.34 -14.77 -10.03
C ASN A 643 6.76 -13.75 -11.10
N THR A 644 6.61 -14.10 -12.39
CA THR A 644 6.85 -13.14 -13.48
C THR A 644 5.84 -12.00 -13.44
N PHE A 645 4.55 -12.32 -13.34
CA PHE A 645 3.47 -11.32 -13.29
C PHE A 645 3.46 -10.53 -11.99
N GLN A 646 3.86 -11.14 -10.87
CA GLN A 646 4.06 -10.45 -9.59
C GLN A 646 4.93 -9.19 -9.75
N GLY A 647 5.98 -9.28 -10.56
CA GLY A 647 6.87 -8.16 -10.85
C GLY A 647 6.48 -7.31 -12.06
N LYS A 648 5.25 -7.47 -12.61
CA LYS A 648 4.80 -6.87 -13.88
C LYS A 648 5.76 -7.16 -15.04
N SER A 649 6.24 -8.40 -15.11
CA SER A 649 7.24 -8.86 -16.08
C SER A 649 8.55 -8.04 -16.04
N SER A 650 8.89 -7.47 -14.88
CA SER A 650 10.17 -6.80 -14.70
C SER A 650 11.32 -7.78 -14.88
N VAL A 651 12.34 -7.35 -15.62
CA VAL A 651 13.59 -8.10 -15.79
C VAL A 651 14.44 -8.12 -14.51
N ARG A 652 14.06 -7.34 -13.49
CA ARG A 652 14.72 -7.28 -12.19
C ARG A 652 14.18 -8.32 -11.21
N SER A 653 12.99 -8.86 -11.47
CA SER A 653 12.38 -9.87 -10.62
C SER A 653 13.29 -11.10 -10.49
N PRO A 654 13.65 -11.52 -9.26
CA PRO A 654 14.42 -12.74 -9.07
C PRO A 654 13.61 -13.97 -9.49
N ALA A 655 14.33 -14.99 -9.97
CA ALA A 655 13.70 -16.27 -10.30
C ALA A 655 13.21 -16.99 -9.03
N CYS A 656 11.99 -17.55 -9.09
CA CYS A 656 11.45 -18.37 -8.02
C CYS A 656 11.71 -19.85 -8.28
N ALA A 657 12.54 -20.47 -7.43
CA ALA A 657 12.86 -21.90 -7.46
C ALA A 657 13.00 -22.47 -6.04
N GLY A 658 12.93 -23.79 -5.91
CA GLY A 658 13.12 -24.48 -4.62
C GLY A 658 12.07 -24.07 -3.59
N ASP A 659 12.52 -23.60 -2.42
CA ASP A 659 11.64 -23.22 -1.31
C ASP A 659 10.73 -22.03 -1.65
N CYS A 660 11.13 -21.16 -2.59
CA CYS A 660 10.28 -20.08 -3.07
C CYS A 660 8.93 -20.60 -3.59
N VAL A 661 8.93 -21.73 -4.31
CA VAL A 661 7.69 -22.29 -4.91
C VAL A 661 6.67 -22.64 -3.82
N LYS A 662 7.13 -23.31 -2.76
CA LYS A 662 6.29 -23.68 -1.62
C LYS A 662 5.84 -22.45 -0.83
N ALA A 663 6.74 -21.47 -0.68
CA ALA A 663 6.44 -20.22 0.03
C ALA A 663 5.33 -19.44 -0.69
N LYS A 664 5.42 -19.23 -2.01
CA LYS A 664 4.41 -18.50 -2.80
C LYS A 664 3.02 -19.15 -2.71
N ILE A 665 2.96 -20.48 -2.83
CA ILE A 665 1.70 -21.23 -2.68
C ILE A 665 1.12 -21.02 -1.26
N CYS A 666 1.96 -21.08 -0.23
CA CYS A 666 1.55 -20.84 1.15
C CYS A 666 1.05 -19.41 1.37
N TYR A 667 1.73 -18.40 0.81
CA TYR A 667 1.32 -17.01 0.95
C TYR A 667 -0.03 -16.72 0.28
N ILE A 668 -0.28 -17.29 -0.91
CA ILE A 668 -1.60 -17.20 -1.56
C ILE A 668 -2.68 -17.79 -0.64
N ARG A 669 -2.36 -18.84 0.13
CA ARG A 669 -3.30 -19.47 1.07
C ARG A 669 -3.36 -18.79 2.45
N SER A 670 -2.70 -17.64 2.62
CA SER A 670 -2.56 -16.96 3.91
C SER A 670 -3.25 -15.60 3.94
N GLY A 671 -4.54 -15.57 4.28
CA GLY A 671 -5.32 -14.33 4.40
C GLY A 671 -5.06 -13.49 5.66
N SER A 672 -4.21 -13.94 6.60
CA SER A 672 -3.80 -13.16 7.78
C SER A 672 -2.33 -13.35 8.14
N ALA A 673 -1.74 -12.37 8.81
CA ALA A 673 -0.34 -12.43 9.24
C ALA A 673 -0.04 -13.60 10.20
N PRO A 674 -0.90 -13.95 11.18
CA PRO A 674 -0.71 -15.14 12.00
C PRO A 674 -0.54 -16.42 11.18
N ILE A 675 -1.42 -16.63 10.19
CA ILE A 675 -1.38 -17.82 9.32
C ILE A 675 -0.07 -17.85 8.54
N ALA A 676 0.33 -16.72 7.94
CA ALA A 676 1.57 -16.64 7.16
C ALA A 676 2.81 -16.89 8.02
N LYS A 677 2.92 -16.23 9.18
CA LYS A 677 4.08 -16.35 10.08
C LYS A 677 4.22 -17.74 10.69
N GLN A 678 3.11 -18.41 10.97
CA GLN A 678 3.13 -19.74 11.57
C GLN A 678 3.43 -20.85 10.54
N ASN A 679 2.94 -20.71 9.31
CA ASN A 679 2.90 -21.82 8.36
C ASN A 679 3.84 -21.67 7.16
N CYS A 680 4.21 -20.44 6.79
CA CYS A 680 4.94 -20.18 5.55
C CYS A 680 6.43 -19.91 5.79
N ILE A 681 7.26 -20.47 4.91
CA ILE A 681 8.68 -20.13 4.80
C ILE A 681 8.78 -18.63 4.49
N GLN A 682 9.60 -17.87 5.21
CA GLN A 682 9.72 -16.41 5.07
C GLN A 682 10.82 -16.02 4.06
N GLY A 683 10.80 -14.77 3.60
CA GLY A 683 11.85 -14.20 2.73
C GLY A 683 11.65 -14.40 1.23
N PHE A 684 10.49 -14.91 0.81
CA PHE A 684 10.13 -15.08 -0.60
C PHE A 684 8.87 -14.29 -0.98
N GLY A 685 8.41 -13.38 -0.10
CA GLY A 685 7.24 -12.54 -0.33
C GLY A 685 7.46 -11.72 -1.59
N SER A 686 8.36 -10.74 -1.54
CA SER A 686 8.59 -9.78 -2.62
C SER A 686 9.45 -10.30 -3.79
N VAL A 687 9.27 -9.69 -4.97
CA VAL A 687 10.18 -9.78 -6.14
C VAL A 687 10.94 -8.48 -6.43
N GLN A 688 10.90 -7.51 -5.52
CA GLN A 688 11.60 -6.23 -5.64
C GLN A 688 13.12 -6.33 -5.40
#